data_AF-A0A8J4W9F3-F1
#
_entry.id   AF-A0A8J4W9F3-F1
#
_cell.length_a   1.000
_cell.length_b   1.000
_cell.length_c   1.000
_cell.angle_alpha   90.00
_cell.angle_beta   90.00
_cell.angle_gamma   90.00
#
_symmetry.space_group_name_H-M   'P 1'
#
loop_
_entity.id
_entity.type
_entity.pdbx_description
1 polymer ?
#
loop_
_entity_poly.entity_id
_entity_poly.type
_entity_poly.pdbx_seq_one_letter_code
_entity_poly.pdbx_strand_id
1 'polypeptide(L)'
;MIALTVVLGGCASNANQQPAASGSGENTKPAPTLTVAYSEGGTTMDPAEANDLTSDTLVLATYDQLVTYGVKTVDGADVANTEDIQPMLAESWEVSDDNMTYTFKIKSGLKFQSGNPVNADAVVYSFDRVAKSSSGSFLYGMADIKSVTAKGDSTVEIVLNKANHMFTQIIAMYTFSIVDQKLVEEKGDDYLKTNAAGSGPFTLEKWDPASEAVFQANNDYWQGAPKLSKVTLKFTKEASNRVLLLNKSDVDMAIEIPPKDVAALQENSNLTIKSNASNRILFFAMNNNVKPFDNEKVRQAISYAIPYDQLINDVMYGQAKEMKSAVASNTPGFTDAGYVYEYNLDKAKELLKEAGYAEGFSFDFTLGSGFDDWEYDAVLIQAELAKIGVKMNINKVARAQFLEQQKDGNLVSYISKWTSFVNDPGYHLGFLLYGQGSSNYIHYNNAEVNQLWEEAGAEPDQAKRNELYMKAQEIITTEAPWAYLYEYNRVVGMNNKVSGYVYYPDEAGIDTKVHAATETMFNLISTLNGEGADKSDKHLIFCGHTDVVPAGDLSRWDFDPFCGEIKDGYMLGRGASDMKGGLAGLIYATVILAKLGVPLRGDLSLMIVPDEETGGDLGVPWVLERGLATGTAAVIAEPSSPQHPTIGQKGSCWFEFTVEGTPGHGSLQPIVGDNAIVKAAKGIEALQRLWDIKPDIPEEVKDIIRISQEYALDREQAGLAYQVFDHVTVNIGSIQGGTKVNVVADRCTVQVDSRVPFGVDYRDVLDRARSLLLEAGIESELKPFGFQGNANWTPAHEPIVSQLVESISEVSGEEAYGVLQWASSDARHFRNHQIPVLQYGPAELSTIHNFNEKAPVWQIIQCAKVYALSALKYLGVEGMDDDTSLKSLNGASSEEAATIKR
;
A
#
# COMPACT_ATOMS: atom_id res chain seq x y z
N MET A 1 -15.17 59.38 23.49
CA MET A 1 -15.93 58.66 24.54
C MET A 1 -17.04 57.88 23.87
N ILE A 2 -17.31 56.69 24.38
CA ILE A 2 -18.20 55.69 23.78
C ILE A 2 -19.67 56.15 23.70
N ALA A 3 -20.32 55.71 22.63
CA ALA A 3 -21.75 55.42 22.42
C ALA A 3 -22.75 56.52 21.99
N LEU A 4 -23.19 56.32 20.73
CA LEU A 4 -24.58 55.99 20.33
C LEU A 4 -25.61 57.13 20.21
N THR A 5 -26.06 57.42 18.98
CA THR A 5 -27.49 57.55 18.66
C THR A 5 -27.75 57.31 17.16
N VAL A 6 -28.98 56.91 16.87
CA VAL A 6 -29.51 56.18 15.72
C VAL A 6 -30.64 57.01 15.06
N VAL A 7 -30.82 56.81 13.74
CA VAL A 7 -32.05 57.02 12.90
C VAL A 7 -32.46 58.44 12.47
N LEU A 8 -32.69 58.59 11.16
CA LEU A 8 -34.03 58.85 10.57
C LEU A 8 -34.02 58.62 9.05
N GLY A 9 -34.96 57.78 8.59
CA GLY A 9 -35.26 57.55 7.18
C GLY A 9 -36.32 58.48 6.62
N GLY A 10 -36.55 58.39 5.31
CA GLY A 10 -37.64 59.06 4.59
C GLY A 10 -38.04 58.31 3.31
N CYS A 11 -39.28 57.83 3.31
CA CYS A 11 -40.18 57.35 2.24
C CYS A 11 -40.27 58.31 1.02
N ALA A 12 -40.92 58.08 -0.12
CA ALA A 12 -41.44 56.96 -0.92
C ALA A 12 -42.13 57.61 -2.17
N SER A 13 -42.32 56.83 -3.24
CA SER A 13 -43.43 56.88 -4.24
C SER A 13 -43.29 57.63 -5.59
N ASN A 14 -43.65 56.87 -6.64
CA ASN A 14 -44.26 57.20 -7.97
C ASN A 14 -43.33 57.51 -9.16
N ALA A 15 -43.56 57.02 -10.40
CA ALA A 15 -44.51 56.05 -10.97
C ALA A 15 -44.10 55.74 -12.45
N ASN A 16 -44.64 54.63 -12.99
CA ASN A 16 -44.65 54.14 -14.38
C ASN A 16 -43.47 53.28 -14.89
N GLN A 17 -43.60 51.94 -14.78
CA GLN A 17 -44.05 51.07 -15.89
C GLN A 17 -44.21 49.61 -15.41
N GLN A 18 -45.27 48.94 -15.88
CA GLN A 18 -45.62 47.53 -15.65
C GLN A 18 -45.28 46.70 -16.92
N PRO A 19 -45.34 45.36 -16.90
CA PRO A 19 -44.28 44.43 -16.48
C PRO A 19 -43.73 43.60 -17.66
N ALA A 20 -42.49 43.13 -17.57
CA ALA A 20 -41.99 42.04 -18.44
C ALA A 20 -41.60 40.84 -17.57
N ALA A 21 -42.01 39.67 -18.06
CA ALA A 21 -42.04 38.36 -17.42
C ALA A 21 -40.84 38.00 -16.52
N SER A 22 -41.19 37.45 -15.36
CA SER A 22 -40.30 36.69 -14.48
C SER A 22 -39.82 35.40 -15.18
N GLY A 23 -38.59 35.44 -15.71
CA GLY A 23 -37.77 34.24 -15.82
C GLY A 23 -37.12 33.99 -14.47
N SER A 24 -37.36 32.81 -13.90
CA SER A 24 -36.71 32.31 -12.68
C SER A 24 -35.19 32.23 -12.90
N GLY A 25 -34.47 33.28 -12.52
CA GLY A 25 -33.03 33.22 -12.37
C GLY A 25 -32.72 32.38 -11.14
N GLU A 26 -32.29 31.14 -11.36
CA GLU A 26 -31.49 30.44 -10.36
C GLU A 26 -30.26 31.30 -10.09
N ASN A 27 -30.06 31.63 -8.81
CA ASN A 27 -28.84 32.25 -8.31
C ASN A 27 -27.70 31.23 -8.43
N THR A 28 -27.14 31.05 -9.63
CA THR A 28 -25.93 30.24 -9.83
C THR A 28 -24.76 31.00 -9.25
N LYS A 29 -24.28 30.54 -8.10
CA LYS A 29 -23.04 31.00 -7.46
C LYS A 29 -21.92 30.94 -8.51
N PRO A 30 -21.03 31.95 -8.64
CA PRO A 30 -19.93 31.90 -9.59
C PRO A 30 -19.11 30.62 -9.40
N ALA A 31 -18.72 29.98 -10.50
CA ALA A 31 -17.87 28.80 -10.45
C ALA A 31 -16.55 29.11 -9.69
N PRO A 32 -16.10 28.24 -8.77
CA PRO A 32 -15.00 28.51 -7.87
C PRO A 32 -13.67 28.74 -8.61
N THR A 33 -12.73 29.43 -7.94
CA THR A 33 -11.36 29.64 -8.41
C THR A 33 -10.39 28.83 -7.55
N LEU A 34 -9.24 28.46 -8.12
CA LEU A 34 -8.18 27.73 -7.43
C LEU A 34 -6.86 28.52 -7.47
N THR A 35 -6.21 28.71 -6.32
CA THR A 35 -4.88 29.30 -6.20
C THR A 35 -3.90 28.29 -5.62
N VAL A 36 -2.83 27.99 -6.35
CA VAL A 36 -1.82 27.00 -5.99
C VAL A 36 -0.48 27.70 -5.77
N ALA A 37 0.15 27.51 -4.61
CA ALA A 37 1.54 27.90 -4.41
C ALA A 37 2.48 26.85 -5.01
N TYR A 38 3.30 27.27 -5.96
CA TYR A 38 4.24 26.44 -6.72
C TYR A 38 5.66 27.02 -6.55
N SER A 39 6.72 26.23 -6.63
CA SER A 39 8.09 26.69 -6.33
C SER A 39 8.73 27.55 -7.41
N GLU A 40 8.49 27.22 -8.68
CA GLU A 40 9.11 27.88 -9.83
C GLU A 40 8.09 28.09 -10.96
N GLY A 41 8.47 28.91 -11.96
CA GLY A 41 7.54 29.44 -12.95
C GLY A 41 7.55 28.80 -14.33
N GLY A 42 8.36 27.76 -14.53
CA GLY A 42 8.57 27.14 -15.84
C GLY A 42 9.41 28.01 -16.78
N THR A 43 9.67 27.47 -17.96
CA THR A 43 10.59 28.04 -18.95
C THR A 43 9.95 28.26 -20.33
N THR A 44 8.87 27.56 -20.66
CA THR A 44 8.19 27.68 -21.95
C THR A 44 6.73 27.20 -21.89
N MET A 45 5.89 27.66 -22.83
CA MET A 45 4.54 27.12 -23.10
C MET A 45 4.50 26.19 -24.33
N ASP A 46 5.67 25.90 -24.91
CA ASP A 46 5.82 25.02 -26.07
C ASP A 46 5.94 23.56 -25.62
N PRO A 47 4.96 22.68 -25.92
CA PRO A 47 5.00 21.28 -25.50
C PRO A 47 6.23 20.53 -25.99
N ALA A 48 6.74 20.83 -27.20
CA ALA A 48 7.86 20.12 -27.77
C ALA A 48 9.19 20.46 -27.07
N GLU A 49 9.33 21.71 -26.58
CA GLU A 49 10.56 22.20 -25.93
C GLU A 49 10.52 22.16 -24.40
N ALA A 50 9.35 21.93 -23.78
CA ALA A 50 9.21 21.86 -22.34
C ALA A 50 9.99 20.66 -21.74
N ASN A 51 10.89 20.96 -20.81
CA ASN A 51 11.77 19.96 -20.16
C ASN A 51 11.88 20.14 -18.64
N ASP A 52 10.92 20.84 -18.04
CA ASP A 52 10.79 21.03 -16.60
C ASP A 52 9.35 20.77 -16.14
N LEU A 53 9.19 20.34 -14.88
CA LEU A 53 7.89 19.94 -14.31
C LEU A 53 6.85 21.06 -14.29
N THR A 54 7.29 22.32 -14.20
CA THR A 54 6.35 23.44 -14.19
C THR A 54 5.79 23.64 -15.58
N SER A 55 6.65 23.76 -16.60
CA SER A 55 6.23 23.91 -18.00
C SER A 55 5.29 22.77 -18.42
N ASP A 56 5.58 21.53 -18.04
CA ASP A 56 4.66 20.38 -18.19
C ASP A 56 3.26 20.67 -17.60
N THR A 57 3.20 21.08 -16.33
CA THR A 57 1.93 21.42 -15.67
C THR A 57 1.15 22.51 -16.43
N LEU A 58 1.86 23.52 -16.97
CA LEU A 58 1.23 24.59 -17.76
C LEU A 58 0.71 24.08 -19.11
N VAL A 59 1.47 23.19 -19.76
CA VAL A 59 1.11 22.57 -21.04
C VAL A 59 -0.10 21.64 -20.87
N LEU A 60 -0.10 20.73 -19.89
CA LEU A 60 -1.25 19.83 -19.65
C LEU A 60 -2.55 20.60 -19.36
N ALA A 61 -2.47 21.80 -18.80
CA ALA A 61 -3.66 22.64 -18.60
C ALA A 61 -4.24 23.21 -19.92
N THR A 62 -3.44 23.34 -20.97
CA THR A 62 -3.75 24.12 -22.18
C THR A 62 -3.84 23.32 -23.47
N TYR A 63 -3.34 22.08 -23.50
CA TYR A 63 -3.31 21.21 -24.68
C TYR A 63 -3.93 19.84 -24.41
N ASP A 64 -4.26 19.12 -25.48
CA ASP A 64 -4.69 17.72 -25.45
C ASP A 64 -3.74 16.85 -26.31
N GLN A 65 -3.67 15.55 -26.02
CA GLN A 65 -2.92 14.52 -26.75
C GLN A 65 -3.87 13.60 -27.55
N LEU A 66 -3.32 12.72 -28.38
CA LEU A 66 -4.11 11.67 -29.04
C LEU A 66 -4.78 10.72 -28.04
N VAL A 67 -4.01 10.32 -27.02
CA VAL A 67 -4.40 9.40 -25.95
C VAL A 67 -3.94 9.98 -24.62
N THR A 68 -4.56 9.55 -23.53
CA THR A 68 -4.20 9.95 -22.16
C THR A 68 -4.01 8.71 -21.29
N TYR A 69 -3.38 8.89 -20.13
CA TYR A 69 -3.38 7.87 -19.10
C TYR A 69 -4.77 7.77 -18.45
N GLY A 70 -5.17 6.55 -18.09
CA GLY A 70 -6.32 6.28 -17.25
C GLY A 70 -6.09 6.76 -15.82
N VAL A 71 -7.08 6.54 -14.96
CA VAL A 71 -7.04 6.93 -13.53
C VAL A 71 -7.42 5.71 -12.69
N LYS A 72 -6.67 5.46 -11.63
CA LYS A 72 -6.95 4.47 -10.58
C LYS A 72 -6.99 5.20 -9.22
N THR A 73 -7.77 4.73 -8.26
CA THR A 73 -7.77 5.32 -6.91
C THR A 73 -6.86 4.52 -5.99
N VAL A 74 -5.96 5.20 -5.28
CA VAL A 74 -5.03 4.66 -4.27
C VAL A 74 -5.17 5.51 -3.01
N ASP A 75 -5.44 4.89 -1.85
CA ASP A 75 -5.57 5.59 -0.55
C ASP A 75 -6.52 6.81 -0.57
N GLY A 76 -7.69 6.65 -1.18
CA GLY A 76 -8.66 7.74 -1.38
C GLY A 76 -8.12 8.94 -2.19
N ALA A 77 -7.05 8.73 -2.96
CA ALA A 77 -6.50 9.67 -3.93
C ALA A 77 -6.60 9.07 -5.32
N ASP A 78 -7.24 9.78 -6.23
CA ASP A 78 -7.13 9.43 -7.65
C ASP A 78 -5.68 9.61 -8.07
N VAL A 79 -5.12 8.62 -8.75
CA VAL A 79 -3.81 8.69 -9.38
C VAL A 79 -3.87 8.21 -10.81
N ALA A 80 -3.01 8.72 -11.68
CA ALA A 80 -2.98 8.22 -13.05
C ALA A 80 -2.45 6.78 -13.13
N ASN A 81 -3.01 6.01 -14.05
CA ASN A 81 -2.58 4.66 -14.36
C ASN A 81 -1.82 4.67 -15.69
N THR A 82 -0.49 4.61 -15.64
CA THR A 82 0.35 4.71 -16.85
C THR A 82 0.34 3.45 -17.71
N GLU A 83 -0.18 2.32 -17.19
CA GLU A 83 -0.39 1.08 -17.94
C GLU A 83 -1.73 1.06 -18.69
N ASP A 84 -2.68 1.89 -18.26
CA ASP A 84 -4.00 2.02 -18.88
C ASP A 84 -4.01 3.24 -19.80
N ILE A 85 -4.05 3.00 -21.11
CA ILE A 85 -4.09 4.06 -22.12
C ILE A 85 -5.52 4.25 -22.60
N GLN A 86 -6.03 5.46 -22.41
CA GLN A 86 -7.40 5.85 -22.69
C GLN A 86 -7.50 6.79 -23.90
N PRO A 87 -8.61 6.74 -24.65
CA PRO A 87 -8.90 7.70 -25.72
C PRO A 87 -8.89 9.16 -25.23
N MET A 88 -8.35 10.06 -26.06
CA MET A 88 -8.44 11.52 -25.84
C MET A 88 -8.91 12.22 -27.13
N LEU A 89 -8.04 12.88 -27.88
CA LEU A 89 -8.41 13.42 -29.20
C LEU A 89 -8.70 12.30 -30.21
N ALA A 90 -8.03 11.15 -30.08
CA ALA A 90 -8.41 9.93 -30.78
C ALA A 90 -9.57 9.24 -30.05
N GLU A 91 -10.59 8.81 -30.78
CA GLU A 91 -11.71 8.03 -30.24
C GLU A 91 -11.42 6.52 -30.20
N SER A 92 -10.51 6.04 -31.05
CA SER A 92 -10.03 4.65 -31.09
C SER A 92 -8.74 4.56 -31.91
N TRP A 93 -8.04 3.43 -31.79
CA TRP A 93 -6.94 3.07 -32.68
C TRP A 93 -6.90 1.57 -32.96
N GLU A 94 -6.33 1.21 -34.11
CA GLU A 94 -6.09 -0.17 -34.52
C GLU A 94 -4.57 -0.41 -34.54
N VAL A 95 -4.13 -1.58 -34.06
CA VAL A 95 -2.73 -2.00 -34.03
C VAL A 95 -2.53 -3.17 -34.99
N SER A 96 -1.48 -3.13 -35.81
CA SER A 96 -1.13 -4.25 -36.69
C SER A 96 -0.63 -5.47 -35.92
N ASP A 97 -0.74 -6.66 -36.51
CA ASP A 97 -0.34 -7.94 -35.88
C ASP A 97 1.13 -7.98 -35.42
N ASP A 98 2.01 -7.21 -36.05
CA ASP A 98 3.43 -7.08 -35.71
C ASP A 98 3.72 -5.99 -34.67
N ASN A 99 2.69 -5.29 -34.17
CA ASN A 99 2.78 -4.15 -33.25
C ASN A 99 3.67 -2.99 -33.75
N MET A 100 3.79 -2.83 -35.07
CA MET A 100 4.60 -1.76 -35.67
C MET A 100 3.79 -0.63 -36.28
N THR A 101 2.49 -0.81 -36.53
CA THR A 101 1.64 0.21 -37.15
C THR A 101 0.41 0.48 -36.29
N TYR A 102 0.20 1.74 -35.94
CA TYR A 102 -0.91 2.23 -35.14
C TYR A 102 -1.74 3.22 -35.96
N THR A 103 -3.03 2.94 -36.15
CA THR A 103 -3.94 3.79 -36.91
C THR A 103 -4.97 4.42 -36.00
N PHE A 104 -4.82 5.71 -35.71
CA PHE A 104 -5.70 6.49 -34.82
C PHE A 104 -6.82 7.15 -35.60
N LYS A 105 -8.05 7.10 -35.06
CA LYS A 105 -9.22 7.83 -35.56
C LYS A 105 -9.47 9.04 -34.66
N ILE A 106 -9.36 10.24 -35.22
CA ILE A 106 -9.57 11.50 -34.50
C ILE A 106 -11.07 11.79 -34.40
N LYS A 107 -11.52 12.20 -33.22
CA LYS A 107 -12.91 12.57 -32.98
C LYS A 107 -13.34 13.74 -33.88
N SER A 108 -14.54 13.65 -34.43
CA SER A 108 -15.08 14.69 -35.32
C SER A 108 -15.49 15.95 -34.55
N GLY A 109 -15.31 17.12 -35.17
CA GLY A 109 -15.85 18.39 -34.66
C GLY A 109 -15.00 19.08 -33.56
N LEU A 110 -13.83 18.54 -33.25
CA LEU A 110 -12.88 19.12 -32.30
C LEU A 110 -12.30 20.44 -32.80
N LYS A 111 -12.05 21.38 -31.87
CA LYS A 111 -11.49 22.70 -32.16
C LYS A 111 -10.39 23.07 -31.17
N PHE A 112 -9.38 23.76 -31.68
CA PHE A 112 -8.43 24.51 -30.87
C PHE A 112 -9.11 25.74 -30.26
N GLN A 113 -8.47 26.33 -29.25
CA GLN A 113 -8.94 27.55 -28.59
C GLN A 113 -9.01 28.77 -29.54
N SER A 114 -8.29 28.72 -30.67
CA SER A 114 -8.37 29.70 -31.76
C SER A 114 -9.66 29.60 -32.61
N GLY A 115 -10.39 28.48 -32.51
CA GLY A 115 -11.50 28.11 -33.38
C GLY A 115 -11.12 27.28 -34.60
N ASN A 116 -9.82 27.06 -34.88
CA ASN A 116 -9.36 26.16 -35.93
C ASN A 116 -9.72 24.69 -35.61
N PRO A 117 -9.97 23.84 -36.62
CA PRO A 117 -10.28 22.42 -36.38
C PRO A 117 -9.04 21.64 -35.94
N VAL A 118 -9.23 20.67 -35.03
CA VAL A 118 -8.22 19.64 -34.74
C VAL A 118 -8.38 18.52 -35.77
N ASN A 119 -7.33 18.23 -36.54
CA ASN A 119 -7.36 17.25 -37.63
C ASN A 119 -6.04 16.47 -37.74
N ALA A 120 -5.97 15.52 -38.68
CA ALA A 120 -4.80 14.66 -38.89
C ALA A 120 -3.53 15.44 -39.27
N ASP A 121 -3.66 16.53 -40.03
CA ASP A 121 -2.53 17.39 -40.40
C ASP A 121 -1.91 18.07 -39.18
N ALA A 122 -2.73 18.55 -38.23
CA ALA A 122 -2.24 19.12 -36.99
C ALA A 122 -1.46 18.10 -36.15
N VAL A 123 -1.86 16.82 -36.18
CA VAL A 123 -1.13 15.73 -35.51
C VAL A 123 0.22 15.49 -36.18
N VAL A 124 0.24 15.36 -37.51
CA VAL A 124 1.50 15.20 -38.28
C VAL A 124 2.46 16.36 -38.01
N TYR A 125 1.94 17.59 -38.03
CA TYR A 125 2.70 18.80 -37.72
C TYR A 125 3.29 18.77 -36.32
N SER A 126 2.49 18.40 -35.32
CA SER A 126 2.93 18.35 -33.92
C SER A 126 4.03 17.31 -33.72
N PHE A 127 3.88 16.10 -34.29
CA PHE A 127 4.89 15.05 -34.19
C PHE A 127 6.18 15.39 -34.96
N ASP A 128 6.09 16.05 -36.12
CA ASP A 128 7.26 16.54 -36.86
C ASP A 128 8.04 17.59 -36.06
N ARG A 129 7.35 18.42 -35.28
CA ARG A 129 8.01 19.34 -34.34
C ARG A 129 8.73 18.61 -33.22
N VAL A 130 8.09 17.61 -32.60
CA VAL A 130 8.74 16.80 -31.56
C VAL A 130 10.00 16.12 -32.11
N ALA A 131 9.96 15.57 -33.32
CA ALA A 131 11.11 14.95 -33.96
C ALA A 131 12.31 15.91 -34.19
N LYS A 132 12.04 17.20 -34.37
CA LYS A 132 13.05 18.26 -34.61
C LYS A 132 13.45 19.02 -33.34
N SER A 133 12.75 18.79 -32.25
CA SER A 133 12.94 19.52 -31.00
C SER A 133 14.27 19.20 -30.33
N SER A 134 14.85 20.21 -29.67
CA SER A 134 16.06 20.00 -28.87
C SER A 134 15.82 19.15 -27.61
N SER A 135 14.58 19.12 -27.13
CA SER A 135 14.16 18.37 -25.94
C SER A 135 13.31 17.15 -26.30
N GLY A 136 12.34 17.30 -27.21
CA GLY A 136 11.39 16.24 -27.57
C GLY A 136 11.94 15.12 -28.46
N SER A 137 13.02 15.35 -29.22
CA SER A 137 13.49 14.37 -30.22
C SER A 137 13.94 13.05 -29.61
N PHE A 138 14.43 13.07 -28.37
CA PHE A 138 14.82 11.85 -27.67
C PHE A 138 13.60 10.98 -27.34
N LEU A 139 12.48 11.57 -26.88
CA LEU A 139 11.24 10.83 -26.63
C LEU A 139 10.65 10.28 -27.92
N TYR A 140 10.74 11.04 -29.03
CA TYR A 140 10.35 10.55 -30.36
C TYR A 140 11.15 9.30 -30.76
N GLY A 141 12.46 9.31 -30.51
CA GLY A 141 13.35 8.17 -30.74
C GLY A 141 13.10 7.00 -29.77
N MET A 142 12.82 7.28 -28.49
CA MET A 142 12.51 6.27 -27.48
C MET A 142 11.17 5.58 -27.76
N ALA A 143 10.19 6.31 -28.31
CA ALA A 143 8.94 5.76 -28.85
C ALA A 143 9.16 4.96 -30.15
N ASP A 144 10.37 4.99 -30.70
CA ASP A 144 10.81 4.33 -31.93
C ASP A 144 9.98 4.69 -33.16
N ILE A 145 9.52 5.94 -33.25
CA ILE A 145 8.65 6.41 -34.32
C ILE A 145 9.44 6.57 -35.62
N LYS A 146 9.00 5.88 -36.67
CA LYS A 146 9.54 5.97 -38.02
C LYS A 146 8.87 7.03 -38.87
N SER A 147 7.53 7.08 -38.85
CA SER A 147 6.76 8.05 -39.64
C SER A 147 5.37 8.27 -39.07
N VAL A 148 4.86 9.48 -39.23
CA VAL A 148 3.48 9.88 -38.90
C VAL A 148 2.83 10.42 -40.17
N THR A 149 1.72 9.84 -40.60
CA THR A 149 1.08 10.16 -41.89
C THR A 149 -0.41 10.37 -41.72
N ALA A 150 -0.93 11.48 -42.25
CA ALA A 150 -2.37 11.70 -42.36
C ALA A 150 -2.97 10.81 -43.46
N LYS A 151 -4.03 10.06 -43.14
CA LYS A 151 -4.83 9.24 -44.08
C LYS A 151 -6.22 9.87 -44.25
N GLY A 152 -6.24 11.09 -44.80
CA GLY A 152 -7.42 11.95 -44.80
C GLY A 152 -7.53 12.77 -43.51
N ASP A 153 -8.65 13.47 -43.33
CA ASP A 153 -8.75 14.54 -42.33
C ASP A 153 -8.82 14.05 -40.87
N SER A 154 -9.29 12.82 -40.64
CA SER A 154 -9.58 12.30 -39.29
C SER A 154 -8.84 11.00 -38.96
N THR A 155 -7.83 10.62 -39.74
CA THR A 155 -7.10 9.37 -39.54
C THR A 155 -5.61 9.62 -39.60
N VAL A 156 -4.86 9.13 -38.61
CA VAL A 156 -3.40 9.23 -38.54
C VAL A 156 -2.82 7.83 -38.42
N GLU A 157 -1.88 7.51 -39.30
CA GLU A 157 -1.08 6.29 -39.25
C GLU A 157 0.31 6.61 -38.69
N ILE A 158 0.69 5.93 -37.61
CA ILE A 158 2.02 6.00 -37.00
C ILE A 158 2.69 4.65 -37.20
N VAL A 159 3.87 4.67 -37.80
CA VAL A 159 4.70 3.48 -38.04
C VAL A 159 5.94 3.56 -37.16
N LEU A 160 6.31 2.46 -36.52
CA LEU A 160 7.51 2.32 -35.68
C LEU A 160 8.65 1.64 -36.45
N ASN A 161 9.90 1.80 -36.00
CA ASN A 161 11.03 1.04 -36.58
C ASN A 161 11.05 -0.41 -36.08
N LYS A 162 10.64 -0.65 -34.84
CA LYS A 162 10.38 -1.98 -34.25
C LYS A 162 9.19 -1.90 -33.29
N ALA A 163 8.65 -3.05 -32.90
CA ALA A 163 7.63 -3.11 -31.85
C ALA A 163 8.17 -2.51 -30.54
N ASN A 164 7.35 -1.70 -29.85
CA ASN A 164 7.75 -1.00 -28.65
C ASN A 164 6.59 -0.93 -27.66
N HIS A 165 6.73 -1.60 -26.51
CA HIS A 165 5.65 -1.70 -25.53
C HIS A 165 5.32 -0.36 -24.85
N MET A 166 6.26 0.59 -24.84
CA MET A 166 6.06 1.91 -24.24
C MET A 166 5.45 2.94 -25.21
N PHE A 167 5.26 2.61 -26.50
CA PHE A 167 4.88 3.60 -27.52
C PHE A 167 3.66 4.43 -27.11
N THR A 168 2.56 3.77 -26.73
CA THR A 168 1.30 4.45 -26.33
C THR A 168 1.46 5.21 -25.02
N GLN A 169 2.27 4.70 -24.09
CA GLN A 169 2.60 5.38 -22.83
C GLN A 169 3.40 6.67 -23.08
N ILE A 170 4.29 6.67 -24.07
CA ILE A 170 5.13 7.85 -24.39
C ILE A 170 4.30 8.92 -25.12
N ILE A 171 3.43 8.56 -26.08
CA ILE A 171 2.63 9.56 -26.81
C ILE A 171 1.48 10.16 -25.99
N ALA A 172 1.18 9.61 -24.82
CA ALA A 172 0.28 10.22 -23.84
C ALA A 172 0.93 11.39 -23.07
N MET A 173 2.25 11.55 -23.14
CA MET A 173 2.96 12.63 -22.47
C MET A 173 2.68 14.00 -23.08
N TYR A 174 2.78 15.06 -22.27
CA TYR A 174 2.62 16.46 -22.69
C TYR A 174 3.48 16.87 -23.89
N THR A 175 4.64 16.22 -24.08
CA THR A 175 5.52 16.50 -25.23
C THR A 175 4.83 16.25 -26.57
N PHE A 176 3.88 15.31 -26.61
CA PHE A 176 3.12 14.93 -27.80
C PHE A 176 1.74 15.62 -27.88
N SER A 177 1.56 16.71 -27.13
CA SER A 177 0.38 17.57 -27.25
C SER A 177 0.19 18.09 -28.68
N ILE A 178 -1.07 18.12 -29.13
CA ILE A 178 -1.42 18.55 -30.48
C ILE A 178 -1.55 20.07 -30.52
N VAL A 179 -0.80 20.70 -31.44
CA VAL A 179 -0.65 22.14 -31.58
C VAL A 179 -1.39 22.64 -32.82
N ASP A 180 -2.02 23.81 -32.71
CA ASP A 180 -2.68 24.49 -33.83
C ASP A 180 -1.66 24.97 -34.87
N GLN A 181 -1.43 24.14 -35.90
CA GLN A 181 -0.53 24.42 -37.01
C GLN A 181 -0.80 25.79 -37.65
N LYS A 182 -2.06 26.12 -37.93
CA LYS A 182 -2.41 27.36 -38.65
C LYS A 182 -2.07 28.60 -37.83
N LEU A 183 -2.35 28.55 -36.53
CA LEU A 183 -2.01 29.66 -35.63
C LEU A 183 -0.50 29.82 -35.52
N VAL A 184 0.25 28.72 -35.42
CA VAL A 184 1.72 28.78 -35.34
C VAL A 184 2.33 29.28 -36.64
N GLU A 185 1.85 28.84 -37.80
CA GLU A 185 2.30 29.35 -39.10
C GLU A 185 2.01 30.86 -39.26
N GLU A 186 0.90 31.36 -38.69
CA GLU A 186 0.57 32.79 -38.69
C GLU A 186 1.46 33.61 -37.75
N LYS A 187 1.73 33.10 -36.53
CA LYS A 187 2.43 33.86 -35.47
C LYS A 187 3.95 33.61 -35.42
N GLY A 188 4.42 32.52 -36.02
CA GLY A 188 5.78 31.99 -35.90
C GLY A 188 5.97 31.09 -34.66
N ASP A 189 6.94 30.17 -34.73
CA ASP A 189 7.22 29.18 -33.67
C ASP A 189 7.50 29.82 -32.30
N ASP A 190 8.19 30.97 -32.28
CA ASP A 190 8.50 31.72 -31.07
C ASP A 190 7.26 32.14 -30.26
N TYR A 191 6.08 32.16 -30.89
CA TYR A 191 4.81 32.43 -30.21
C TYR A 191 4.58 31.48 -29.02
N LEU A 192 4.92 30.21 -29.19
CA LEU A 192 4.68 29.17 -28.19
C LEU A 192 5.62 29.23 -27.00
N LYS A 193 6.72 29.99 -27.10
CA LYS A 193 7.58 30.21 -25.95
C LYS A 193 6.83 30.84 -24.80
N THR A 194 5.83 31.68 -25.08
CA THR A 194 5.09 32.45 -24.06
C THR A 194 3.57 32.39 -24.17
N ASN A 195 3.03 31.68 -25.16
CA ASN A 195 1.58 31.57 -25.40
C ASN A 195 1.19 30.11 -25.67
N ALA A 196 -0.08 29.79 -25.48
CA ALA A 196 -0.63 28.48 -25.81
C ALA A 196 -1.31 28.48 -27.19
N ALA A 197 -1.30 27.34 -27.87
CA ALA A 197 -2.04 27.08 -29.11
C ALA A 197 -2.71 25.69 -29.11
N GLY A 198 -3.29 25.32 -27.98
CA GLY A 198 -3.88 24.00 -27.75
C GLY A 198 -5.41 23.97 -27.81
N SER A 199 -5.95 22.78 -27.52
CA SER A 199 -7.40 22.50 -27.44
C SER A 199 -7.88 22.25 -26.01
N GLY A 200 -7.00 22.39 -25.01
CA GLY A 200 -7.21 21.90 -23.66
C GLY A 200 -8.28 22.63 -22.85
N PRO A 201 -8.51 22.16 -21.61
CA PRO A 201 -9.61 22.61 -20.74
C PRO A 201 -9.44 24.04 -20.23
N PHE A 202 -8.22 24.59 -20.22
CA PHE A 202 -7.99 25.97 -19.82
C PHE A 202 -7.23 26.76 -20.89
N THR A 203 -7.55 28.04 -20.97
CA THR A 203 -6.87 29.04 -21.80
C THR A 203 -5.86 29.80 -20.94
N LEU A 204 -4.67 30.07 -21.48
CA LEU A 204 -3.68 30.90 -20.80
C LEU A 204 -4.10 32.38 -20.86
N GLU A 205 -4.39 32.98 -19.71
CA GLU A 205 -4.69 34.43 -19.59
C GLU A 205 -3.40 35.24 -19.44
N LYS A 206 -2.49 34.78 -18.59
CA LYS A 206 -1.23 35.46 -18.27
C LYS A 206 -0.20 34.44 -17.81
N TRP A 207 1.06 34.64 -18.20
CA TRP A 207 2.19 33.95 -17.61
C TRP A 207 3.37 34.90 -17.42
N ASP A 208 3.80 35.01 -16.18
CA ASP A 208 5.06 35.65 -15.79
C ASP A 208 5.84 34.63 -14.94
N PRO A 209 6.93 34.03 -15.48
CA PRO A 209 7.73 33.03 -14.77
C PRO A 209 8.27 33.52 -13.41
N ALA A 210 8.33 34.84 -13.18
CA ALA A 210 8.78 35.39 -11.92
C ALA A 210 7.69 35.53 -10.85
N SER A 211 6.40 35.46 -11.22
CA SER A 211 5.29 35.76 -10.30
C SER A 211 4.13 34.77 -10.35
N GLU A 212 3.50 34.57 -11.51
CA GLU A 212 2.29 33.75 -11.62
C GLU A 212 1.98 33.27 -13.04
N ALA A 213 1.30 32.13 -13.15
CA ALA A 213 0.54 31.72 -14.32
C ALA A 213 -0.96 31.73 -14.01
N VAL A 214 -1.75 32.26 -14.93
CA VAL A 214 -3.18 32.45 -14.77
C VAL A 214 -3.92 31.82 -15.95
N PHE A 215 -4.86 30.95 -15.61
CA PHE A 215 -5.62 30.14 -16.56
C PHE A 215 -7.12 30.38 -16.38
N GLN A 216 -7.83 30.52 -17.49
CA GLN A 216 -9.28 30.72 -17.54
C GLN A 216 -9.94 29.50 -18.14
N ALA A 217 -11.09 29.09 -17.60
CA ALA A 217 -11.83 27.93 -18.08
C ALA A 217 -12.20 28.08 -19.57
N ASN A 218 -11.92 27.05 -20.36
CA ASN A 218 -12.45 26.94 -21.71
C ASN A 218 -13.90 26.43 -21.62
N ASN A 219 -14.87 27.35 -21.64
CA ASN A 219 -16.29 27.00 -21.54
C ASN A 219 -16.79 26.16 -22.73
N ASP A 220 -16.09 26.20 -23.86
CA ASP A 220 -16.39 25.43 -25.07
C ASP A 220 -15.53 24.16 -25.18
N TYR A 221 -14.88 23.73 -24.08
CA TYR A 221 -14.07 22.52 -24.07
C TYR A 221 -14.90 21.28 -24.44
N TRP A 222 -14.34 20.43 -25.29
CA TRP A 222 -15.08 19.36 -25.96
C TRP A 222 -15.50 18.22 -25.02
N GLN A 223 -14.85 18.06 -23.86
CA GLN A 223 -15.29 17.14 -22.79
C GLN A 223 -16.22 17.81 -21.75
N GLY A 224 -16.65 19.05 -22.00
CA GLY A 224 -17.45 19.85 -21.08
C GLY A 224 -16.61 20.84 -20.28
N ALA A 225 -17.21 21.99 -19.95
CA ALA A 225 -16.52 23.09 -19.28
C ALA A 225 -15.93 22.65 -17.92
N PRO A 226 -14.71 23.10 -17.57
CA PRO A 226 -14.14 22.86 -16.25
C PRO A 226 -15.05 23.36 -15.11
N LYS A 227 -15.04 22.65 -13.99
CA LYS A 227 -15.77 23.07 -12.77
C LYS A 227 -15.20 24.35 -12.14
N LEU A 228 -13.91 24.62 -12.37
CA LEU A 228 -13.22 25.81 -11.92
C LEU A 228 -13.33 26.89 -13.00
N SER A 229 -13.67 28.12 -12.63
CA SER A 229 -13.65 29.25 -13.58
C SER A 229 -12.24 29.73 -13.88
N LYS A 230 -11.33 29.61 -12.91
CA LYS A 230 -9.97 30.15 -12.96
C LYS A 230 -9.00 29.34 -12.11
N VAL A 231 -7.80 29.12 -12.61
CA VAL A 231 -6.67 28.57 -11.86
C VAL A 231 -5.53 29.58 -11.87
N THR A 232 -4.90 29.83 -10.72
CA THR A 232 -3.72 30.69 -10.58
C THR A 232 -2.60 29.91 -9.90
N LEU A 233 -1.51 29.68 -10.62
CA LEU A 233 -0.28 29.15 -10.06
C LEU A 233 0.59 30.32 -9.62
N LYS A 234 0.81 30.47 -8.32
CA LYS A 234 1.60 31.53 -7.72
C LYS A 234 3.01 31.03 -7.41
N PHE A 235 4.00 31.55 -8.12
CA PHE A 235 5.40 31.11 -8.02
C PHE A 235 6.05 31.70 -6.76
N THR A 236 6.22 30.84 -5.76
CA THR A 236 6.72 31.15 -4.42
C THR A 236 7.91 30.24 -4.13
N LYS A 237 9.11 30.74 -4.44
CA LYS A 237 10.38 30.01 -4.37
C LYS A 237 10.67 29.38 -3.01
N GLU A 238 10.56 30.17 -1.95
CA GLU A 238 10.87 29.72 -0.60
C GLU A 238 9.77 28.80 -0.05
N ALA A 239 10.13 27.57 0.30
CA ALA A 239 9.17 26.55 0.74
C ALA A 239 8.44 26.93 2.03
N SER A 240 9.14 27.57 2.98
CA SER A 240 8.55 28.12 4.21
C SER A 240 7.45 29.16 3.92
N ASN A 241 7.57 29.92 2.83
CA ASN A 241 6.54 30.88 2.43
C ASN A 241 5.34 30.16 1.81
N ARG A 242 5.53 29.06 1.06
CA ARG A 242 4.41 28.23 0.58
C ARG A 242 3.61 27.65 1.73
N VAL A 243 4.30 27.08 2.71
CA VAL A 243 3.71 26.55 3.96
C VAL A 243 2.92 27.65 4.69
N LEU A 244 3.51 28.85 4.83
CA LEU A 244 2.84 29.97 5.48
C LEU A 244 1.56 30.41 4.75
N LEU A 245 1.61 30.51 3.41
CA LEU A 245 0.46 30.89 2.59
C LEU A 245 -0.67 29.87 2.70
N LEU A 246 -0.34 28.57 2.67
CA LEU A 246 -1.34 27.51 2.85
C LEU A 246 -1.96 27.55 4.24
N ASN A 247 -1.13 27.67 5.28
CA ASN A 247 -1.58 27.68 6.67
C ASN A 247 -2.51 28.89 6.97
N LYS A 248 -2.29 30.03 6.29
CA LYS A 248 -3.16 31.22 6.35
C LYS A 248 -4.38 31.16 5.44
N SER A 249 -4.51 30.11 4.62
CA SER A 249 -5.52 30.02 3.55
C SER A 249 -5.44 31.18 2.53
N ASP A 250 -4.25 31.77 2.36
CA ASP A 250 -3.97 32.75 1.29
C ASP A 250 -3.83 32.06 -0.09
N VAL A 251 -3.61 30.75 -0.07
CA VAL A 251 -3.69 29.85 -1.24
C VAL A 251 -4.52 28.62 -0.87
N ASP A 252 -5.10 27.97 -1.88
CA ASP A 252 -5.95 26.79 -1.71
C ASP A 252 -5.14 25.50 -1.67
N MET A 253 -3.97 25.50 -2.30
CA MET A 253 -3.06 24.35 -2.37
C MET A 253 -1.61 24.84 -2.30
N ALA A 254 -0.74 24.03 -1.71
CA ALA A 254 0.70 24.19 -1.82
C ALA A 254 1.35 22.84 -2.14
N ILE A 255 2.24 22.83 -3.13
CA ILE A 255 3.04 21.67 -3.47
C ILE A 255 4.48 21.86 -2.98
N GLU A 256 5.24 20.76 -2.95
CA GLU A 256 6.64 20.73 -2.49
C GLU A 256 6.77 21.26 -1.07
N ILE A 257 5.93 20.75 -0.17
CA ILE A 257 6.02 21.02 1.26
C ILE A 257 7.28 20.34 1.81
N PRO A 258 8.12 21.06 2.58
CA PRO A 258 9.29 20.46 3.21
C PRO A 258 8.90 19.31 4.15
N PRO A 259 9.64 18.20 4.16
CA PRO A 259 9.33 17.06 5.04
C PRO A 259 9.14 17.42 6.51
N LYS A 260 9.99 18.31 7.03
CA LYS A 260 9.94 18.80 8.42
C LYS A 260 8.63 19.50 8.80
N ASP A 261 7.91 20.05 7.83
CA ASP A 261 6.70 20.84 8.06
C ASP A 261 5.41 19.98 7.99
N VAL A 262 5.51 18.71 7.59
CA VAL A 262 4.36 17.81 7.37
C VAL A 262 3.56 17.59 8.65
N ALA A 263 4.21 17.16 9.73
CA ALA A 263 3.53 16.85 10.98
C ALA A 263 2.77 18.07 11.54
N ALA A 264 3.41 19.25 11.53
CA ALA A 264 2.79 20.49 12.00
C ALA A 264 1.59 20.91 11.14
N LEU A 265 1.63 20.69 9.82
CA LEU A 265 0.51 21.01 8.95
C LEU A 265 -0.66 20.01 9.10
N GLN A 266 -0.38 18.76 9.43
CA GLN A 266 -1.42 17.74 9.69
C GLN A 266 -2.25 18.06 10.95
N GLU A 267 -1.71 18.83 11.89
CA GLU A 267 -2.46 19.33 13.06
C GLU A 267 -3.51 20.39 12.70
N ASN A 268 -3.44 21.01 11.52
CA ASN A 268 -4.41 22.02 11.10
C ASN A 268 -5.66 21.37 10.48
N SER A 269 -6.76 21.38 11.22
CA SER A 269 -8.04 20.77 10.81
C SER A 269 -8.69 21.36 9.55
N ASN A 270 -8.21 22.50 9.02
CA ASN A 270 -8.70 23.09 7.77
C ASN A 270 -7.94 22.59 6.53
N LEU A 271 -6.87 21.81 6.74
CA LEU A 271 -6.01 21.31 5.69
C LEU A 271 -6.06 19.78 5.62
N THR A 272 -5.94 19.28 4.40
CA THR A 272 -5.64 17.89 4.09
C THR A 272 -4.21 17.86 3.57
N ILE A 273 -3.34 17.13 4.27
CA ILE A 273 -1.96 16.90 3.84
C ILE A 273 -1.86 15.46 3.34
N LYS A 274 -1.59 15.30 2.05
CA LYS A 274 -1.31 14.00 1.43
C LYS A 274 0.19 13.81 1.29
N SER A 275 0.70 12.67 1.77
CA SER A 275 2.08 12.23 1.62
C SER A 275 2.02 10.81 1.06
N ASN A 276 2.33 10.66 -0.23
CA ASN A 276 2.23 9.39 -0.95
C ASN A 276 3.61 8.95 -1.41
N ALA A 277 3.85 7.64 -1.54
CA ALA A 277 5.09 7.17 -2.14
C ALA A 277 5.16 7.66 -3.59
N SER A 278 6.38 7.80 -4.12
CA SER A 278 6.56 8.24 -5.49
C SER A 278 7.77 7.59 -6.12
N ASN A 279 7.80 7.56 -7.46
CA ASN A 279 8.95 7.10 -8.23
C ASN A 279 10.06 8.16 -8.35
N ARG A 280 10.04 9.20 -7.49
CA ARG A 280 11.09 10.21 -7.43
C ARG A 280 12.20 9.73 -6.52
N ILE A 281 13.37 9.50 -7.12
CA ILE A 281 14.54 8.98 -6.43
C ILE A 281 15.56 10.07 -6.14
N LEU A 282 16.40 9.86 -5.12
CA LEU A 282 17.62 10.59 -4.85
C LEU A 282 18.81 9.63 -4.86
N PHE A 283 19.88 10.03 -5.52
CA PHE A 283 21.09 9.24 -5.61
C PHE A 283 22.35 10.10 -5.48
N PHE A 284 23.39 9.50 -4.92
CA PHE A 284 24.75 10.04 -4.90
C PHE A 284 25.48 9.54 -6.15
N ALA A 285 25.70 10.45 -7.09
CA ALA A 285 26.31 10.18 -8.37
C ALA A 285 27.85 10.20 -8.27
N MET A 286 28.46 9.20 -8.91
CA MET A 286 29.90 9.04 -9.04
C MET A 286 30.22 8.89 -10.52
N ASN A 287 31.10 9.74 -11.07
CA ASN A 287 31.44 9.66 -12.49
C ASN A 287 32.36 8.47 -12.77
N ASN A 288 31.84 7.43 -13.41
CA ASN A 288 32.51 6.15 -13.60
C ASN A 288 33.70 6.19 -14.57
N ASN A 289 33.90 7.31 -15.28
CA ASN A 289 35.08 7.53 -16.13
C ASN A 289 36.20 8.30 -15.41
N VAL A 290 36.00 8.70 -14.14
CA VAL A 290 36.93 9.52 -13.38
C VAL A 290 37.51 8.73 -12.21
N LYS A 291 38.84 8.72 -12.09
CA LYS A 291 39.50 8.14 -10.91
C LYS A 291 39.12 8.88 -9.63
N PRO A 292 38.83 8.18 -8.52
CA PRO A 292 38.90 6.73 -8.34
C PRO A 292 37.57 5.97 -8.56
N PHE A 293 36.53 6.63 -9.07
CA PHE A 293 35.20 6.05 -9.29
C PHE A 293 35.12 5.13 -10.52
N ASP A 294 36.17 5.10 -11.35
CA ASP A 294 36.40 4.06 -12.36
C ASP A 294 36.57 2.66 -11.76
N ASN A 295 36.83 2.57 -10.45
CA ASN A 295 36.90 1.31 -9.71
C ASN A 295 35.58 1.02 -8.97
N GLU A 296 34.92 -0.08 -9.35
CA GLU A 296 33.68 -0.58 -8.73
C GLU A 296 33.78 -0.71 -7.20
N LYS A 297 34.89 -1.24 -6.67
CA LYS A 297 35.07 -1.42 -5.23
C LYS A 297 35.10 -0.11 -4.45
N VAL A 298 35.56 0.97 -5.09
CA VAL A 298 35.53 2.31 -4.47
C VAL A 298 34.09 2.80 -4.36
N ARG A 299 33.28 2.59 -5.40
CA ARG A 299 31.86 2.96 -5.38
C ARG A 299 31.07 2.14 -4.36
N GLN A 300 31.28 0.82 -4.34
CA GLN A 300 30.72 -0.08 -3.33
C GLN A 300 31.10 0.35 -1.91
N ALA A 301 32.36 0.72 -1.68
CA ALA A 301 32.81 1.20 -0.37
C ALA A 301 32.10 2.49 0.07
N ILE A 302 31.82 3.40 -0.87
CA ILE A 302 31.05 4.62 -0.59
C ILE A 302 29.61 4.28 -0.24
N SER A 303 28.96 3.36 -0.98
CA SER A 303 27.60 2.89 -0.67
C SER A 303 27.50 2.31 0.75
N TYR A 304 28.46 1.48 1.17
CA TYR A 304 28.52 0.97 2.55
C TYR A 304 28.75 2.06 3.62
N ALA A 305 29.19 3.26 3.24
CA ALA A 305 29.45 4.35 4.17
C ALA A 305 28.28 5.36 4.26
N ILE A 306 27.22 5.20 3.46
CA ILE A 306 26.06 6.08 3.49
C ILE A 306 25.22 5.81 4.75
N PRO A 307 24.90 6.84 5.56
CA PRO A 307 24.09 6.67 6.76
C PRO A 307 22.58 6.68 6.44
N TYR A 308 22.09 5.67 5.71
CA TYR A 308 20.72 5.61 5.16
C TYR A 308 19.62 5.99 6.17
N ASP A 309 19.64 5.39 7.37
CA ASP A 309 18.65 5.69 8.42
C ASP A 309 18.66 7.16 8.87
N GLN A 310 19.83 7.81 8.92
CA GLN A 310 19.91 9.22 9.31
C GLN A 310 19.37 10.12 8.20
N LEU A 311 19.60 9.78 6.93
CA LEU A 311 19.02 10.52 5.81
C LEU A 311 17.48 10.47 5.88
N ILE A 312 16.92 9.28 6.11
CA ILE A 312 15.46 9.10 6.20
C ILE A 312 14.84 9.79 7.43
N ASN A 313 15.45 9.63 8.61
CA ASN A 313 14.85 10.10 9.85
C ASN A 313 15.16 11.58 10.12
N ASP A 314 16.42 12.00 9.98
CA ASP A 314 16.87 13.32 10.42
C ASP A 314 16.70 14.39 9.34
N VAL A 315 16.86 14.03 8.06
CA VAL A 315 16.71 14.95 6.93
C VAL A 315 15.28 14.88 6.37
N MET A 316 14.75 13.68 6.18
CA MET A 316 13.44 13.45 5.56
C MET A 316 12.28 13.29 6.52
N TYR A 317 12.49 13.25 7.86
CA TYR A 317 11.41 13.17 8.85
C TYR A 317 10.39 12.05 8.56
N GLY A 318 10.87 10.91 8.06
CA GLY A 318 10.04 9.76 7.67
C GLY A 318 9.22 9.94 6.39
N GLN A 319 9.42 11.03 5.63
CA GLN A 319 8.72 11.32 4.36
C GLN A 319 9.51 10.82 3.13
N ALA A 320 10.25 9.73 3.30
CA ALA A 320 11.00 9.05 2.27
C ALA A 320 11.21 7.59 2.67
N LYS A 321 11.55 6.76 1.69
CA LYS A 321 11.88 5.35 1.88
C LYS A 321 13.27 5.07 1.34
N GLU A 322 14.05 4.22 1.99
CA GLU A 322 15.35 3.78 1.46
C GLU A 322 15.21 3.17 0.05
N MET A 323 16.09 3.55 -0.88
CA MET A 323 16.10 3.04 -2.25
C MET A 323 17.03 1.83 -2.34
N LYS A 324 16.51 0.69 -2.81
CA LYS A 324 17.25 -0.59 -2.85
C LYS A 324 17.46 -1.15 -4.26
N SER A 325 17.21 -0.34 -5.28
CA SER A 325 17.41 -0.77 -6.67
C SER A 325 17.80 0.39 -7.57
N ALA A 326 18.02 0.11 -8.85
CA ALA A 326 18.26 1.12 -9.89
C ALA A 326 16.98 1.88 -10.30
N VAL A 327 15.81 1.38 -9.91
CA VAL A 327 14.49 2.02 -10.09
C VAL A 327 13.77 2.12 -8.74
N ALA A 328 12.72 2.93 -8.66
CA ALA A 328 11.94 3.05 -7.42
C ALA A 328 11.15 1.76 -7.12
N SER A 329 10.84 1.54 -5.84
CA SER A 329 10.16 0.32 -5.37
C SER A 329 8.72 0.16 -5.89
N ASN A 330 8.13 1.22 -6.44
CA ASN A 330 6.83 1.18 -7.09
C ASN A 330 6.89 1.04 -8.63
N THR A 331 8.07 0.87 -9.22
CA THR A 331 8.22 0.61 -10.66
C THR A 331 7.91 -0.87 -10.98
N PRO A 332 7.08 -1.17 -12.01
CA PRO A 332 6.85 -2.55 -12.47
C PRO A 332 8.16 -3.28 -12.75
N GLY A 333 8.27 -4.55 -12.34
CA GLY A 333 9.52 -5.31 -12.51
C GLY A 333 10.67 -4.84 -11.61
N PHE A 334 10.39 -4.08 -10.55
CA PHE A 334 11.36 -3.81 -9.48
C PHE A 334 11.92 -5.12 -8.89
N THR A 335 13.23 -5.12 -8.64
CA THR A 335 13.91 -6.12 -7.81
C THR A 335 14.99 -5.43 -6.98
N ASP A 336 15.20 -5.90 -5.76
CA ASP A 336 16.34 -5.53 -4.90
C ASP A 336 17.48 -6.56 -4.98
N ALA A 337 17.38 -7.55 -5.87
CA ALA A 337 18.48 -8.46 -6.17
C ALA A 337 19.76 -7.66 -6.51
N GLY A 338 20.90 -8.11 -5.99
CA GLY A 338 22.19 -7.43 -6.15
C GLY A 338 22.42 -6.24 -5.21
N TYR A 339 21.39 -5.71 -4.55
CA TYR A 339 21.57 -4.67 -3.53
C TYR A 339 21.94 -5.30 -2.18
N VAL A 340 23.20 -5.15 -1.79
CA VAL A 340 23.79 -5.74 -0.58
C VAL A 340 24.34 -4.70 0.40
N TYR A 341 24.04 -3.42 0.14
CA TYR A 341 24.62 -2.31 0.90
C TYR A 341 23.78 -2.05 2.15
N GLU A 342 24.48 -1.99 3.26
CA GLU A 342 24.01 -1.54 4.56
C GLU A 342 25.03 -0.53 5.10
N TYR A 343 24.70 0.26 6.12
CA TYR A 343 25.69 1.13 6.73
C TYR A 343 26.73 0.31 7.52
N ASN A 344 27.91 0.10 6.91
CA ASN A 344 28.97 -0.76 7.43
C ASN A 344 30.37 -0.20 7.09
N LEU A 345 30.92 0.60 8.00
CA LEU A 345 32.22 1.27 7.82
C LEU A 345 33.42 0.31 7.75
N ASP A 346 33.32 -0.87 8.37
CA ASP A 346 34.40 -1.85 8.34
C ASP A 346 34.48 -2.52 6.97
N LYS A 347 33.31 -2.87 6.38
CA LYS A 347 33.24 -3.37 5.01
C LYS A 347 33.72 -2.33 4.00
N ALA A 348 33.34 -1.07 4.18
CA ALA A 348 33.82 0.03 3.35
C ALA A 348 35.36 0.14 3.37
N LYS A 349 36.00 0.08 4.55
CA LYS A 349 37.47 0.10 4.67
C LYS A 349 38.14 -1.11 4.02
N GLU A 350 37.55 -2.30 4.16
CA GLU A 350 38.03 -3.52 3.49
C GLU A 350 38.05 -3.34 1.97
N LEU A 351 36.94 -2.88 1.39
CA LEU A 351 36.80 -2.64 -0.04
C LEU A 351 37.76 -1.55 -0.55
N LEU A 352 37.94 -0.46 0.19
CA LEU A 352 38.94 0.57 -0.15
C LEU A 352 40.36 0.00 -0.17
N LYS A 353 40.71 -0.84 0.81
CA LYS A 353 42.02 -1.50 0.84
C LYS A 353 42.22 -2.42 -0.36
N GLU A 354 41.22 -3.23 -0.70
CA GLU A 354 41.24 -4.09 -1.90
C GLU A 354 41.34 -3.29 -3.21
N ALA A 355 40.74 -2.11 -3.24
CA ALA A 355 40.81 -1.17 -4.37
C ALA A 355 42.15 -0.43 -4.48
N GLY A 356 43.06 -0.60 -3.50
CA GLY A 356 44.36 0.08 -3.46
C GLY A 356 44.36 1.44 -2.74
N TYR A 357 43.30 1.76 -2.00
CA TYR A 357 43.09 3.02 -1.27
C TYR A 357 43.01 2.80 0.25
N ALA A 358 43.91 1.99 0.82
CA ALA A 358 43.93 1.68 2.26
C ALA A 358 44.04 2.92 3.17
N GLU A 359 44.72 3.98 2.69
CA GLU A 359 44.86 5.27 3.38
C GLU A 359 43.78 6.30 2.97
N GLY A 360 42.79 5.88 2.20
CA GLY A 360 41.75 6.73 1.63
C GLY A 360 42.22 7.60 0.45
N PHE A 361 41.40 8.58 0.09
CA PHE A 361 41.65 9.54 -0.99
C PHE A 361 40.82 10.81 -0.80
N SER A 362 40.99 11.82 -1.67
CA SER A 362 40.15 13.01 -1.69
C SER A 362 39.53 13.21 -3.06
N PHE A 363 38.30 13.73 -3.10
CA PHE A 363 37.59 14.08 -4.33
C PHE A 363 36.75 15.34 -4.14
N ASP A 364 36.42 15.99 -5.25
CA ASP A 364 35.54 17.15 -5.27
C ASP A 364 34.09 16.71 -5.47
N PHE A 365 33.21 17.18 -4.58
CA PHE A 365 31.77 16.96 -4.64
C PHE A 365 31.09 18.29 -4.94
N THR A 366 30.31 18.34 -6.02
CA THR A 366 29.62 19.58 -6.42
C THR A 366 28.18 19.56 -5.94
N LEU A 367 27.78 20.63 -5.25
CA LEU A 367 26.44 20.77 -4.68
C LEU A 367 25.74 22.00 -5.27
N GLY A 368 24.60 21.78 -5.91
CA GLY A 368 23.73 22.87 -6.38
C GLY A 368 23.02 23.57 -5.22
N SER A 369 23.01 24.90 -5.21
CA SER A 369 22.28 25.69 -4.22
C SER A 369 20.76 25.56 -4.35
N GLY A 370 20.03 25.64 -3.23
CA GLY A 370 18.56 25.74 -3.23
C GLY A 370 17.82 24.41 -3.06
N PHE A 371 18.54 23.38 -2.60
CA PHE A 371 18.00 22.08 -2.21
C PHE A 371 18.47 21.79 -0.78
N ASP A 372 17.73 22.27 0.22
CA ASP A 372 18.14 22.21 1.63
C ASP A 372 18.43 20.78 2.08
N ASP A 373 17.61 19.82 1.68
CA ASP A 373 17.77 18.39 1.93
C ASP A 373 19.14 17.88 1.43
N TRP A 374 19.51 18.24 0.20
CA TRP A 374 20.80 17.82 -0.37
C TRP A 374 21.99 18.41 0.37
N GLU A 375 21.86 19.61 0.96
CA GLU A 375 22.93 20.20 1.76
C GLU A 375 23.12 19.44 3.07
N TYR A 376 22.04 19.04 3.74
CA TYR A 376 22.11 18.23 4.95
C TYR A 376 22.66 16.82 4.64
N ASP A 377 22.17 16.17 3.58
CA ASP A 377 22.65 14.86 3.15
C ASP A 377 24.15 14.88 2.85
N ALA A 378 24.61 15.88 2.07
CA ALA A 378 26.02 16.01 1.72
C ALA A 378 26.92 16.19 2.95
N VAL A 379 26.47 16.92 3.96
CA VAL A 379 27.23 17.11 5.22
C VAL A 379 27.28 15.82 6.04
N LEU A 380 26.18 15.08 6.13
CA LEU A 380 26.15 13.78 6.81
C LEU A 380 27.06 12.78 6.10
N ILE A 381 26.93 12.64 4.78
CA ILE A 381 27.78 11.77 3.96
C ILE A 381 29.25 12.17 4.08
N GLN A 382 29.57 13.47 4.08
CA GLN A 382 30.96 13.95 4.28
C GLN A 382 31.54 13.47 5.61
N ALA A 383 30.76 13.58 6.69
CA ALA A 383 31.19 13.17 8.02
C ALA A 383 31.44 11.65 8.10
N GLU A 384 30.61 10.84 7.43
CA GLU A 384 30.76 9.40 7.41
C GLU A 384 31.92 8.92 6.53
N LEU A 385 32.08 9.50 5.34
CA LEU A 385 33.22 9.20 4.45
C LEU A 385 34.58 9.53 5.12
N ALA A 386 34.63 10.57 5.95
CA ALA A 386 35.84 10.90 6.69
C ALA A 386 36.29 9.78 7.65
N LYS A 387 35.35 8.98 8.20
CA LYS A 387 35.64 7.86 9.12
C LYS A 387 36.33 6.68 8.42
N ILE A 388 36.25 6.60 7.09
CA ILE A 388 36.95 5.59 6.27
C ILE A 388 38.16 6.18 5.53
N GLY A 389 38.60 7.39 5.89
CA GLY A 389 39.75 8.06 5.29
C GLY A 389 39.46 8.79 3.97
N VAL A 390 38.20 8.85 3.54
CA VAL A 390 37.80 9.51 2.29
C VAL A 390 37.41 10.96 2.58
N LYS A 391 38.15 11.91 1.99
CA LYS A 391 37.91 13.35 2.15
C LYS A 391 37.09 13.91 0.99
N MET A 392 35.80 14.12 1.21
CA MET A 392 34.89 14.79 0.28
C MET A 392 34.96 16.32 0.41
N ASN A 393 35.38 17.04 -0.64
CA ASN A 393 35.40 18.51 -0.65
C ASN A 393 34.11 19.05 -1.27
N ILE A 394 33.20 19.60 -0.46
CA ILE A 394 31.93 20.15 -0.94
C ILE A 394 32.16 21.53 -1.57
N ASN A 395 31.88 21.61 -2.87
CA ASN A 395 31.93 22.82 -3.68
C ASN A 395 30.52 23.25 -4.05
N LYS A 396 30.01 24.30 -3.40
CA LYS A 396 28.66 24.82 -3.65
C LYS A 396 28.65 25.78 -4.83
N VAL A 397 27.76 25.54 -5.80
CA VAL A 397 27.59 26.39 -6.99
C VAL A 397 26.13 26.78 -7.19
N ALA A 398 25.87 27.82 -7.99
CA ALA A 398 24.50 28.26 -8.29
C ALA A 398 23.71 27.16 -9.04
N ARG A 399 22.41 27.00 -8.75
CA ARG A 399 21.55 25.94 -9.35
C ARG A 399 21.67 25.85 -10.88
N ALA A 400 21.58 26.97 -11.60
CA ALA A 400 21.68 26.96 -13.06
C ALA A 400 23.05 26.45 -13.55
N GLN A 401 24.13 26.91 -12.90
CA GLN A 401 25.49 26.46 -13.19
C GLN A 401 25.69 24.98 -12.86
N PHE A 402 25.08 24.49 -11.77
CA PHE A 402 25.11 23.07 -11.40
C PHE A 402 24.47 22.19 -12.47
N LEU A 403 23.24 22.54 -12.89
CA LEU A 403 22.49 21.77 -13.89
C LEU A 403 23.19 21.77 -15.25
N GLU A 404 23.82 22.88 -15.64
CA GLU A 404 24.66 22.96 -16.85
C GLU A 404 25.87 22.02 -16.77
N GLN A 405 26.65 22.07 -15.69
CA GLN A 405 27.82 21.20 -15.52
C GLN A 405 27.46 19.72 -15.41
N GLN A 406 26.31 19.42 -14.80
CA GLN A 406 25.75 18.08 -14.73
C GLN A 406 25.41 17.58 -16.13
N LYS A 407 24.68 18.38 -16.93
CA LYS A 407 24.29 18.02 -18.30
C LYS A 407 25.51 17.79 -19.21
N ASP A 408 26.58 18.55 -19.02
CA ASP A 408 27.84 18.37 -19.76
C ASP A 408 28.60 17.09 -19.34
N GLY A 409 28.19 16.40 -18.28
CA GLY A 409 28.85 15.19 -17.77
C GLY A 409 30.24 15.46 -17.17
N ASN A 410 30.51 16.71 -16.75
CA ASN A 410 31.83 17.17 -16.30
C ASN A 410 32.04 17.08 -14.78
N LEU A 411 31.00 16.74 -14.02
CA LEU A 411 31.08 16.65 -12.56
C LEU A 411 31.77 15.35 -12.13
N VAL A 412 32.64 15.44 -11.12
CA VAL A 412 33.33 14.28 -10.53
C VAL A 412 32.37 13.46 -9.67
N SER A 413 31.61 14.14 -8.80
CA SER A 413 30.55 13.56 -7.98
C SER A 413 29.56 14.65 -7.55
N TYR A 414 28.30 14.28 -7.36
CA TYR A 414 27.20 15.17 -6.99
C TYR A 414 26.03 14.35 -6.41
N ILE A 415 25.06 15.01 -5.78
CA ILE A 415 23.75 14.41 -5.50
C ILE A 415 22.75 14.93 -6.54
N SER A 416 21.88 14.06 -7.02
CA SER A 416 20.79 14.44 -7.92
C SER A 416 19.57 13.58 -7.70
N LYS A 417 18.43 14.13 -8.12
CA LYS A 417 17.15 13.43 -8.16
C LYS A 417 16.72 13.14 -9.59
N TRP A 418 15.84 12.16 -9.74
CA TRP A 418 15.13 11.89 -10.99
C TRP A 418 13.70 11.46 -10.71
N THR A 419 12.79 11.77 -11.61
CA THR A 419 11.41 11.28 -11.62
C THR A 419 11.13 10.74 -13.00
N SER A 420 10.78 9.46 -13.11
CA SER A 420 10.36 8.90 -14.39
C SER A 420 8.94 9.32 -14.72
N PHE A 421 8.73 9.84 -15.93
CA PHE A 421 7.40 10.21 -16.40
C PHE A 421 6.56 8.99 -16.79
N VAL A 422 7.19 8.01 -17.44
CA VAL A 422 6.63 6.67 -17.63
C VAL A 422 7.24 5.78 -16.54
N ASN A 423 6.40 5.22 -15.67
CA ASN A 423 6.87 4.33 -14.61
C ASN A 423 7.13 2.93 -15.18
N ASP A 424 8.14 2.82 -16.02
CA ASP A 424 8.61 1.58 -16.65
C ASP A 424 10.15 1.51 -16.51
N PRO A 425 10.73 0.34 -16.19
CA PRO A 425 12.18 0.21 -16.10
C PRO A 425 12.90 0.58 -17.40
N GLY A 426 12.32 0.26 -18.54
CA GLY A 426 12.83 0.61 -19.86
C GLY A 426 13.01 2.12 -20.02
N TYR A 427 12.03 2.91 -19.58
CA TYR A 427 12.13 4.37 -19.57
C TYR A 427 13.24 4.83 -18.61
N HIS A 428 13.21 4.40 -17.35
CA HIS A 428 14.15 4.87 -16.33
C HIS A 428 15.61 4.51 -16.68
N LEU A 429 15.86 3.23 -16.94
CA LEU A 429 17.18 2.73 -17.28
C LEU A 429 17.66 3.30 -18.61
N GLY A 430 16.77 3.44 -19.60
CA GLY A 430 17.10 3.98 -20.92
C GLY A 430 17.63 5.41 -20.88
N PHE A 431 17.14 6.25 -19.95
CA PHE A 431 17.65 7.60 -19.77
C PHE A 431 18.97 7.65 -19.00
N LEU A 432 19.08 6.90 -17.91
CA LEU A 432 20.10 7.15 -16.90
C LEU A 432 21.24 6.12 -16.84
N LEU A 433 20.99 4.88 -17.28
CA LEU A 433 21.88 3.73 -17.02
C LEU A 433 22.13 2.87 -18.27
N TYR A 434 21.44 3.12 -19.37
CA TYR A 434 21.82 2.65 -20.70
C TYR A 434 23.04 3.43 -21.18
N GLY A 435 24.01 2.75 -21.78
CA GLY A 435 25.30 3.35 -22.17
C GLY A 435 25.18 4.50 -23.18
N GLN A 436 24.09 4.61 -23.93
CA GLN A 436 23.79 5.74 -24.84
C GLN A 436 22.61 6.61 -24.36
N GLY A 437 22.22 6.50 -23.09
CA GLY A 437 21.14 7.28 -22.49
C GLY A 437 21.47 8.79 -22.48
N SER A 438 20.50 9.63 -22.83
CA SER A 438 20.68 11.09 -22.94
C SER A 438 20.91 11.80 -21.60
N SER A 439 20.59 11.13 -20.48
CA SER A 439 20.74 11.63 -19.12
C SER A 439 21.74 10.81 -18.29
N ASN A 440 22.53 9.92 -18.93
CA ASN A 440 23.58 9.14 -18.29
C ASN A 440 24.84 9.99 -18.08
N TYR A 441 24.77 10.96 -17.18
CA TYR A 441 25.84 11.94 -16.93
C TYR A 441 27.03 11.38 -16.12
N ILE A 442 26.86 10.20 -15.52
CA ILE A 442 27.93 9.50 -14.81
C ILE A 442 28.76 8.58 -15.71
N HIS A 443 28.37 8.46 -16.99
CA HIS A 443 29.03 7.62 -18.00
C HIS A 443 29.11 6.13 -17.61
N TYR A 444 28.08 5.61 -16.94
CA TYR A 444 27.98 4.17 -16.70
C TYR A 444 27.76 3.43 -18.03
N ASN A 445 28.49 2.34 -18.26
CA ASN A 445 28.32 1.56 -19.47
C ASN A 445 28.72 0.10 -19.23
N ASN A 446 27.73 -0.79 -19.25
CA ASN A 446 27.93 -2.23 -19.15
C ASN A 446 27.27 -2.89 -20.37
N ALA A 447 28.03 -3.73 -21.09
CA ALA A 447 27.57 -4.34 -22.34
C ALA A 447 26.40 -5.30 -22.16
N GLU A 448 26.37 -6.04 -21.04
CA GLU A 448 25.29 -6.98 -20.71
C GLU A 448 24.02 -6.21 -20.33
N VAL A 449 24.14 -5.16 -19.52
CA VAL A 449 23.00 -4.28 -19.19
C VAL A 449 22.39 -3.66 -20.45
N ASN A 450 23.23 -3.17 -21.38
CA ASN A 450 22.76 -2.60 -22.64
C ASN A 450 21.99 -3.65 -23.47
N GLN A 451 22.52 -4.87 -23.57
CA GLN A 451 21.87 -5.97 -24.29
C GLN A 451 20.53 -6.34 -23.65
N LEU A 452 20.49 -6.51 -22.32
CA LEU A 452 19.26 -6.85 -21.59
C LEU A 452 18.18 -5.78 -21.78
N TRP A 453 18.56 -4.50 -21.77
CA TRP A 453 17.63 -3.40 -22.01
C TRP A 453 17.07 -3.41 -23.44
N GLU A 454 17.93 -3.65 -24.44
CA GLU A 454 17.51 -3.74 -25.85
C GLU A 454 16.60 -4.94 -26.11
N GLU A 455 16.89 -6.09 -25.52
CA GLU A 455 16.07 -7.30 -25.59
C GLU A 455 14.71 -7.10 -24.90
N ALA A 456 14.69 -6.49 -23.71
CA ALA A 456 13.47 -6.21 -22.97
C ALA A 456 12.54 -5.26 -23.74
N GLY A 457 13.08 -4.23 -24.40
CA GLY A 457 12.30 -3.31 -25.21
C GLY A 457 11.63 -3.94 -26.44
N ALA A 458 12.09 -5.11 -26.89
CA ALA A 458 11.54 -5.84 -28.04
C ALA A 458 10.66 -7.05 -27.65
N GLU A 459 10.59 -7.40 -26.37
CA GLU A 459 9.86 -8.58 -25.90
C GLU A 459 8.36 -8.26 -25.68
N PRO A 460 7.42 -8.91 -26.39
CA PRO A 460 6.00 -8.64 -26.25
C PRO A 460 5.41 -9.17 -24.93
N ASP A 461 5.97 -10.22 -24.33
CA ASP A 461 5.49 -10.78 -23.07
C ASP A 461 5.97 -9.99 -21.85
N GLN A 462 5.04 -9.43 -21.08
CA GLN A 462 5.36 -8.59 -19.92
C GLN A 462 6.15 -9.32 -18.83
N ALA A 463 5.89 -10.61 -18.58
CA ALA A 463 6.60 -11.35 -17.54
C ALA A 463 8.07 -11.55 -17.93
N LYS A 464 8.33 -11.93 -19.19
CA LYS A 464 9.69 -12.03 -19.72
C LYS A 464 10.40 -10.68 -19.77
N ARG A 465 9.71 -9.59 -20.14
CA ARG A 465 10.27 -8.23 -20.04
C ARG A 465 10.73 -7.92 -18.63
N ASN A 466 9.89 -8.19 -17.64
CA ASN A 466 10.23 -7.95 -16.24
C ASN A 466 11.45 -8.78 -15.81
N GLU A 467 11.56 -10.05 -16.21
CA GLU A 467 12.74 -10.88 -15.93
C GLU A 467 14.03 -10.28 -16.50
N LEU A 468 14.00 -9.75 -17.72
CA LEU A 468 15.15 -9.11 -18.37
C LEU A 468 15.54 -7.81 -17.63
N TYR A 469 14.57 -6.96 -17.29
CA TYR A 469 14.82 -5.74 -16.53
C TYR A 469 15.29 -6.02 -15.09
N MET A 470 14.81 -7.08 -14.45
CA MET A 470 15.27 -7.48 -13.12
C MET A 470 16.74 -7.90 -13.13
N LYS A 471 17.17 -8.67 -14.15
CA LYS A 471 18.59 -9.01 -14.31
C LYS A 471 19.46 -7.78 -14.57
N ALA A 472 18.97 -6.85 -15.39
CA ALA A 472 19.68 -5.59 -15.62
C ALA A 472 19.83 -4.80 -14.31
N GLN A 473 18.76 -4.68 -13.53
CA GLN A 473 18.79 -4.05 -12.21
C GLN A 473 19.81 -4.72 -11.27
N GLU A 474 19.82 -6.05 -11.20
CA GLU A 474 20.74 -6.81 -10.35
C GLU A 474 22.21 -6.53 -10.65
N ILE A 475 22.58 -6.46 -11.93
CA ILE A 475 23.95 -6.12 -12.33
C ILE A 475 24.27 -4.67 -11.93
N ILE A 476 23.38 -3.73 -12.24
CA ILE A 476 23.58 -2.31 -11.96
C ILE A 476 23.71 -2.07 -10.45
N THR A 477 22.83 -2.66 -9.63
CA THR A 477 22.87 -2.48 -8.16
C THR A 477 24.15 -3.08 -7.59
N THR A 478 24.55 -4.26 -8.06
CA THR A 478 25.82 -4.90 -7.67
C THR A 478 27.04 -4.05 -8.01
N GLU A 479 27.07 -3.41 -9.17
CA GLU A 479 28.19 -2.54 -9.59
C GLU A 479 28.17 -1.14 -8.96
N ALA A 480 27.09 -0.77 -8.26
CA ALA A 480 26.87 0.51 -7.59
C ALA A 480 27.39 1.73 -8.39
N PRO A 481 26.90 2.00 -9.61
CA PRO A 481 27.25 3.20 -10.35
C PRO A 481 26.81 4.48 -9.60
N TRP A 482 25.77 4.35 -8.76
CA TRP A 482 25.39 5.33 -7.74
C TRP A 482 25.39 4.67 -6.36
N ALA A 483 25.46 5.51 -5.32
CA ALA A 483 24.87 5.11 -4.04
C ALA A 483 23.39 5.56 -4.04
N TYR A 484 22.47 4.59 -3.98
CA TYR A 484 21.03 4.81 -4.03
C TYR A 484 20.55 5.29 -2.65
N LEU A 485 20.18 6.57 -2.51
CA LEU A 485 19.93 7.14 -1.18
C LEU A 485 18.50 6.82 -0.72
N TYR A 486 17.50 7.38 -1.39
CA TYR A 486 16.10 7.20 -1.00
C TYR A 486 15.11 7.60 -2.11
N GLU A 487 13.90 7.08 -1.99
CA GLU A 487 12.70 7.40 -2.75
C GLU A 487 11.90 8.43 -1.95
N TYR A 488 11.59 9.59 -2.54
CA TYR A 488 10.81 10.63 -1.87
C TYR A 488 9.34 10.23 -1.77
N ASN A 489 8.69 10.55 -0.64
CA ASN A 489 7.25 10.78 -0.70
C ASN A 489 6.98 12.11 -1.41
N ARG A 490 5.86 12.21 -2.11
CA ARG A 490 5.35 13.50 -2.58
C ARG A 490 4.32 14.03 -1.61
N VAL A 491 4.62 15.23 -1.11
CA VAL A 491 3.76 15.93 -0.16
C VAL A 491 3.00 17.04 -0.87
N VAL A 492 1.67 17.02 -0.74
CA VAL A 492 0.76 18.07 -1.20
C VAL A 492 -0.15 18.47 -0.04
N GLY A 493 -0.23 19.77 0.21
CA GLY A 493 -1.14 20.33 1.20
C GLY A 493 -2.26 21.08 0.51
N MET A 494 -3.49 20.82 0.94
CA MET A 494 -4.70 21.37 0.33
C MET A 494 -5.63 21.89 1.41
N ASN A 495 -6.35 22.95 1.14
CA ASN A 495 -7.53 23.29 1.94
C ASN A 495 -8.61 22.22 1.73
N ASN A 496 -9.36 21.85 2.78
CA ASN A 496 -10.38 20.81 2.72
C ASN A 496 -11.49 21.04 1.67
N LYS A 497 -11.65 22.28 1.17
CA LYS A 497 -12.57 22.60 0.07
C LYS A 497 -12.10 22.12 -1.30
N VAL A 498 -10.83 21.72 -1.45
CA VAL A 498 -10.26 21.21 -2.69
C VAL A 498 -10.49 19.70 -2.74
N SER A 499 -11.09 19.22 -3.83
CA SER A 499 -11.36 17.81 -4.09
C SER A 499 -11.13 17.49 -5.58
N GLY A 500 -11.01 16.19 -5.91
CA GLY A 500 -10.74 15.74 -7.28
C GLY A 500 -9.32 16.03 -7.78
N TYR A 501 -8.38 16.32 -6.87
CA TYR A 501 -6.96 16.42 -7.21
C TYR A 501 -6.40 15.01 -7.41
N VAL A 502 -5.98 14.74 -8.65
CA VAL A 502 -5.35 13.49 -9.07
C VAL A 502 -3.85 13.69 -9.14
N TYR A 503 -3.06 12.73 -8.64
CA TYR A 503 -1.61 12.76 -8.72
C TYR A 503 -1.03 11.65 -9.63
N TYR A 504 0.15 11.81 -10.21
CA TYR A 504 0.87 10.76 -10.96
C TYR A 504 2.09 10.37 -10.12
N PRO A 505 2.19 9.23 -9.37
CA PRO A 505 2.42 7.91 -9.97
C PRO A 505 1.94 6.73 -9.08
N ASP A 506 2.33 5.52 -9.48
CA ASP A 506 1.73 4.23 -9.16
C ASP A 506 1.87 3.69 -7.73
N GLU A 507 0.78 3.10 -7.25
CA GLU A 507 0.69 2.13 -6.14
C GLU A 507 -0.41 1.07 -6.43
N ALA A 508 -0.51 0.03 -5.59
CA ALA A 508 -1.09 -1.30 -5.87
C ALA A 508 -2.64 -1.43 -5.87
N GLY A 509 -3.40 -0.34 -5.82
CA GLY A 509 -4.81 -0.32 -6.26
C GLY A 509 -5.89 -0.94 -5.36
N ILE A 510 -5.70 -1.00 -4.03
CA ILE A 510 -6.79 -1.36 -3.09
C ILE A 510 -6.98 -0.25 -2.04
N ASP A 511 -8.14 0.39 -2.04
CA ASP A 511 -8.52 1.38 -1.01
C ASP A 511 -8.60 0.71 0.37
N THR A 512 -7.92 1.30 1.36
CA THR A 512 -7.85 0.78 2.73
C THR A 512 -8.25 1.86 3.72
N LYS A 513 -9.31 1.60 4.50
CA LYS A 513 -9.78 2.48 5.56
C LYS A 513 -9.16 2.07 6.89
N VAL A 514 -8.52 3.03 7.56
CA VAL A 514 -7.98 2.84 8.91
C VAL A 514 -8.96 3.40 9.94
N HIS A 515 -9.40 2.55 10.86
CA HIS A 515 -10.31 2.87 11.95
C HIS A 515 -9.61 2.71 13.29
N ALA A 516 -9.26 3.82 13.92
CA ALA A 516 -8.65 3.83 15.25
C ALA A 516 -9.69 3.48 16.33
N ALA A 517 -9.53 2.33 17.00
CA ALA A 517 -10.29 1.99 18.20
C ALA A 517 -9.72 2.71 19.43
N THR A 518 -8.40 2.91 19.46
CA THR A 518 -7.65 3.76 20.41
C THR A 518 -6.50 4.45 19.67
N GLU A 519 -5.67 5.24 20.37
CA GLU A 519 -4.48 5.87 19.79
C GLU A 519 -3.42 4.87 19.27
N THR A 520 -3.49 3.61 19.69
CA THR A 520 -2.50 2.57 19.33
C THR A 520 -3.11 1.31 18.71
N MET A 521 -4.45 1.21 18.66
CA MET A 521 -5.16 0.04 18.13
C MET A 521 -5.96 0.43 16.89
N PHE A 522 -5.54 -0.06 15.74
CA PHE A 522 -6.10 0.28 14.43
C PHE A 522 -6.72 -0.94 13.77
N ASN A 523 -7.97 -0.80 13.33
CA ASN A 523 -8.66 -1.76 12.47
C ASN A 523 -8.54 -1.28 11.03
N LEU A 524 -8.05 -2.11 10.12
CA LEU A 524 -7.92 -1.80 8.70
C LEU A 524 -8.98 -2.58 7.92
N ILE A 525 -9.68 -1.90 7.02
CA ILE A 525 -10.71 -2.50 6.18
C ILE A 525 -10.46 -2.07 4.74
N SER A 526 -10.17 -3.05 3.88
CA SER A 526 -10.00 -2.85 2.45
C SER A 526 -11.08 -3.65 1.71
N THR A 527 -11.70 -3.09 0.68
CA THR A 527 -12.76 -3.80 -0.07
C THR A 527 -12.52 -3.71 -1.57
N LEU A 528 -12.39 -4.88 -2.20
CA LEU A 528 -12.51 -5.04 -3.64
C LEU A 528 -14.00 -5.25 -3.96
N ASN A 529 -14.62 -4.27 -4.61
CA ASN A 529 -16.04 -4.34 -4.94
C ASN A 529 -16.24 -5.22 -6.17
N GLY A 530 -17.27 -6.07 -6.14
CA GLY A 530 -17.71 -6.77 -7.33
C GLY A 530 -18.37 -5.80 -8.32
N GLU A 531 -18.11 -6.00 -9.61
CA GLU A 531 -18.60 -5.18 -10.72
C GLU A 531 -19.31 -6.07 -11.76
N GLY A 532 -19.93 -5.48 -12.78
CA GLY A 532 -20.56 -6.22 -13.89
C GLY A 532 -22.08 -6.42 -13.81
N ALA A 533 -22.66 -6.94 -14.88
CA ALA A 533 -24.12 -7.08 -15.05
C ALA A 533 -24.74 -8.19 -14.19
N ASP A 534 -23.92 -9.17 -13.79
CA ASP A 534 -24.30 -10.34 -12.99
C ASP A 534 -23.82 -10.25 -11.52
N LYS A 535 -23.68 -9.02 -10.99
CA LYS A 535 -23.30 -8.76 -9.60
C LYS A 535 -24.22 -9.51 -8.62
N SER A 536 -23.60 -10.22 -7.69
CA SER A 536 -24.24 -10.95 -6.59
C SER A 536 -24.28 -10.11 -5.32
N ASP A 537 -25.14 -10.49 -4.38
CA ASP A 537 -25.21 -9.96 -3.02
C ASP A 537 -24.19 -10.60 -2.06
N LYS A 538 -23.34 -11.50 -2.56
CA LYS A 538 -22.33 -12.17 -1.76
C LYS A 538 -21.22 -11.20 -1.39
N HIS A 539 -20.77 -11.31 -0.16
CA HIS A 539 -19.70 -10.51 0.40
C HIS A 539 -18.85 -11.37 1.34
N LEU A 540 -17.62 -11.64 0.95
CA LEU A 540 -16.68 -12.46 1.71
C LEU A 540 -15.73 -11.57 2.51
N ILE A 541 -15.59 -11.83 3.80
CA ILE A 541 -14.61 -11.17 4.66
C ILE A 541 -13.43 -12.11 4.90
N PHE A 542 -12.24 -11.68 4.52
CA PHE A 542 -10.98 -12.22 5.01
C PHE A 542 -10.57 -11.48 6.27
N CYS A 543 -10.43 -12.19 7.38
CA CYS A 543 -10.14 -11.60 8.68
C CYS A 543 -8.78 -12.04 9.21
N GLY A 544 -7.98 -11.06 9.62
CA GLY A 544 -6.63 -11.19 10.13
C GLY A 544 -6.44 -10.46 11.47
N HIS A 545 -5.73 -10.98 12.46
CA HIS A 545 -5.28 -10.19 13.63
C HIS A 545 -3.78 -9.90 13.56
N THR A 546 -3.34 -8.78 14.15
CA THR A 546 -1.95 -8.29 14.05
C THR A 546 -1.18 -8.32 15.35
N ASP A 547 -1.91 -8.35 16.46
CA ASP A 547 -1.35 -8.47 17.79
C ASP A 547 -0.79 -9.87 18.03
N VAL A 548 0.02 -9.97 19.07
CA VAL A 548 0.70 -11.21 19.45
C VAL A 548 0.85 -11.24 20.96
N VAL A 549 0.90 -12.43 21.53
CA VAL A 549 1.34 -12.57 22.93
C VAL A 549 2.77 -12.04 23.15
N PRO A 550 3.11 -11.54 24.36
CA PRO A 550 4.46 -11.06 24.65
C PRO A 550 5.56 -12.07 24.31
N ALA A 551 6.68 -11.58 23.77
CA ALA A 551 7.83 -12.44 23.41
C ALA A 551 8.52 -13.10 24.63
N GLY A 552 8.29 -12.58 25.84
CA GLY A 552 8.89 -13.11 27.06
C GLY A 552 10.40 -12.86 27.14
N ASP A 553 11.13 -13.82 27.71
CA ASP A 553 12.59 -13.73 27.91
C ASP A 553 13.35 -13.97 26.59
N LEU A 554 13.91 -12.89 26.03
CA LEU A 554 14.65 -12.92 24.77
C LEU A 554 15.83 -13.90 24.77
N SER A 555 16.43 -14.21 25.92
CA SER A 555 17.58 -15.14 26.00
C SER A 555 17.20 -16.60 25.72
N ARG A 556 15.91 -16.91 25.73
CA ARG A 556 15.37 -18.25 25.44
C ARG A 556 14.99 -18.44 23.98
N TRP A 557 15.13 -17.40 23.16
CA TRP A 557 14.92 -17.49 21.73
C TRP A 557 16.24 -17.82 21.02
N ASP A 558 16.17 -18.74 20.07
CA ASP A 558 17.28 -19.12 19.19
C ASP A 558 17.48 -18.12 18.04
N PHE A 559 16.51 -17.22 17.85
CA PHE A 559 16.48 -16.18 16.83
C PHE A 559 15.71 -14.95 17.36
N ASP A 560 15.85 -13.79 16.73
CA ASP A 560 15.07 -12.63 17.13
C ASP A 560 13.56 -12.91 16.93
N PRO A 561 12.72 -12.84 17.99
CA PRO A 561 11.27 -13.07 17.87
C PRO A 561 10.57 -12.12 16.89
N PHE A 562 11.19 -11.01 16.49
CA PHE A 562 10.60 -10.03 15.58
C PHE A 562 11.19 -10.09 14.17
N CYS A 563 12.01 -11.10 13.86
CA CYS A 563 12.78 -11.16 12.61
C CYS A 563 11.93 -11.35 11.34
N GLY A 564 10.86 -12.16 11.39
CA GLY A 564 10.10 -12.55 10.19
C GLY A 564 10.93 -13.30 9.15
N GLU A 565 12.12 -13.81 9.52
CA GLU A 565 13.06 -14.44 8.60
C GLU A 565 12.53 -15.79 8.07
N ILE A 566 12.80 -16.06 6.79
CA ILE A 566 12.60 -17.39 6.22
C ILE A 566 13.90 -18.18 6.36
N LYS A 567 13.85 -19.27 7.12
CA LYS A 567 14.99 -20.16 7.35
C LYS A 567 14.56 -21.61 7.40
N ASP A 568 15.27 -22.47 6.68
CA ASP A 568 15.04 -23.92 6.64
C ASP A 568 13.59 -24.32 6.30
N GLY A 569 12.92 -23.52 5.45
CA GLY A 569 11.53 -23.76 5.04
C GLY A 569 10.47 -23.28 6.03
N TYR A 570 10.86 -22.58 7.10
CA TYR A 570 9.99 -21.97 8.09
C TYR A 570 10.11 -20.45 8.08
N MET A 571 8.98 -19.76 8.26
CA MET A 571 8.96 -18.37 8.68
C MET A 571 9.12 -18.34 10.20
N LEU A 572 10.12 -17.62 10.69
CA LEU A 572 10.47 -17.52 12.09
C LEU A 572 9.92 -16.23 12.69
N GLY A 573 9.45 -16.30 13.94
CA GLY A 573 9.06 -15.11 14.70
C GLY A 573 7.79 -15.31 15.50
N ARG A 574 7.61 -14.47 16.52
CA ARG A 574 6.38 -14.38 17.31
C ARG A 574 5.21 -14.01 16.39
N GLY A 575 4.16 -14.81 16.46
CA GLY A 575 2.99 -14.73 15.62
C GLY A 575 3.16 -15.29 14.21
N ALA A 576 4.27 -15.96 13.90
CA ALA A 576 4.43 -16.63 12.61
C ALA A 576 3.33 -17.69 12.40
N SER A 577 2.96 -18.43 13.46
CA SER A 577 1.80 -19.33 13.42
C SER A 577 0.51 -18.58 13.79
N ASP A 578 0.52 -17.77 14.85
CA ASP A 578 -0.69 -17.11 15.40
C ASP A 578 -0.60 -15.58 15.40
N MET A 579 -1.10 -14.88 14.37
CA MET A 579 -1.48 -15.46 13.08
C MET A 579 -0.98 -14.66 11.86
N LYS A 580 0.16 -13.97 12.02
CA LYS A 580 0.77 -13.14 10.97
C LYS A 580 1.10 -13.91 9.70
N GLY A 581 1.51 -15.17 9.80
CA GLY A 581 1.75 -16.01 8.62
C GLY A 581 0.48 -16.23 7.78
N GLY A 582 -0.64 -16.50 8.44
CA GLY A 582 -1.95 -16.61 7.77
C GLY A 582 -2.47 -15.26 7.26
N LEU A 583 -2.33 -14.18 8.06
CA LEU A 583 -2.68 -12.83 7.65
C LEU A 583 -1.91 -12.38 6.39
N ALA A 584 -0.62 -12.70 6.30
CA ALA A 584 0.18 -12.45 5.10
C ALA A 584 -0.40 -13.18 3.87
N GLY A 585 -0.90 -14.40 4.04
CA GLY A 585 -1.60 -15.15 3.00
C GLY A 585 -2.90 -14.48 2.55
N LEU A 586 -3.72 -13.96 3.49
CA LEU A 586 -4.94 -13.22 3.16
C LEU A 586 -4.63 -11.92 2.41
N ILE A 587 -3.65 -11.13 2.89
CA ILE A 587 -3.19 -9.91 2.21
C ILE A 587 -2.75 -10.24 0.79
N TYR A 588 -1.90 -11.25 0.62
CA TYR A 588 -1.42 -11.66 -0.70
C TYR A 588 -2.57 -12.04 -1.63
N ALA A 589 -3.51 -12.87 -1.17
CA ALA A 589 -4.66 -13.30 -1.97
C ALA A 589 -5.54 -12.11 -2.39
N THR A 590 -5.85 -11.18 -1.49
CA THR A 590 -6.62 -9.98 -1.85
C THR A 590 -5.88 -9.09 -2.83
N VAL A 591 -4.58 -8.85 -2.60
CA VAL A 591 -3.74 -7.98 -3.46
C VAL A 591 -3.58 -8.57 -4.85
N ILE A 592 -3.34 -9.88 -4.98
CA ILE A 592 -3.13 -10.50 -6.29
C ILE A 592 -4.42 -10.49 -7.12
N LEU A 593 -5.58 -10.74 -6.50
CA LEU A 593 -6.88 -10.67 -7.18
C LEU A 593 -7.17 -9.25 -7.69
N ALA A 594 -6.87 -8.23 -6.89
CA ALA A 594 -7.04 -6.83 -7.29
C ALA A 594 -6.05 -6.43 -8.40
N LYS A 595 -4.77 -6.77 -8.26
CA LYS A 595 -3.73 -6.45 -9.26
C LYS A 595 -4.00 -7.12 -10.61
N LEU A 596 -4.54 -8.33 -10.60
CA LEU A 596 -4.94 -9.04 -11.82
C LEU A 596 -6.25 -8.50 -12.40
N GLY A 597 -6.99 -7.65 -11.69
CA GLY A 597 -8.27 -7.11 -12.15
C GLY A 597 -9.33 -8.21 -12.30
N VAL A 598 -9.34 -9.21 -11.40
CA VAL A 598 -10.28 -10.33 -11.50
C VAL A 598 -11.72 -9.81 -11.31
N PRO A 599 -12.64 -10.05 -12.27
CA PRO A 599 -14.00 -9.50 -12.23
C PRO A 599 -14.88 -10.33 -11.29
N LEU A 600 -14.72 -10.14 -9.98
CA LEU A 600 -15.54 -10.82 -8.97
C LEU A 600 -16.99 -10.36 -9.06
N ARG A 601 -17.95 -11.29 -8.95
CA ARG A 601 -19.38 -10.98 -8.91
C ARG A 601 -19.84 -10.47 -7.54
N GLY A 602 -19.09 -10.74 -6.48
CA GLY A 602 -19.40 -10.29 -5.11
C GLY A 602 -18.25 -9.48 -4.52
N ASP A 603 -18.50 -8.84 -3.38
CA ASP A 603 -17.52 -7.98 -2.72
C ASP A 603 -16.54 -8.84 -1.88
N LEU A 604 -15.24 -8.53 -1.94
CA LEU A 604 -14.20 -9.15 -1.11
C LEU A 604 -13.61 -8.09 -0.17
N SER A 605 -13.81 -8.25 1.14
CA SER A 605 -13.19 -7.39 2.14
C SER A 605 -12.03 -8.08 2.84
N LEU A 606 -10.92 -7.38 3.01
CA LEU A 606 -9.83 -7.71 3.93
C LEU A 606 -10.00 -6.87 5.20
N MET A 607 -10.16 -7.53 6.34
CA MET A 607 -10.35 -6.93 7.64
C MET A 607 -9.19 -7.34 8.54
N ILE A 608 -8.34 -6.38 8.89
CA ILE A 608 -7.19 -6.58 9.77
C ILE A 608 -7.48 -5.90 11.10
N VAL A 609 -7.50 -6.67 12.18
CA VAL A 609 -7.90 -6.18 13.51
C VAL A 609 -6.74 -6.25 14.51
N PRO A 610 -6.77 -5.42 15.55
CA PRO A 610 -5.96 -5.61 16.74
C PRO A 610 -6.76 -6.35 17.84
N ASP A 611 -6.08 -6.63 18.96
CA ASP A 611 -6.67 -6.98 20.26
C ASP A 611 -7.25 -8.40 20.38
N GLU A 612 -7.04 -9.31 19.42
CA GLU A 612 -7.53 -10.70 19.53
C GLU A 612 -6.93 -11.42 20.75
N GLU A 613 -5.61 -11.31 20.93
CA GLU A 613 -4.82 -11.97 21.98
C GLU A 613 -5.09 -11.39 23.37
N THR A 614 -5.72 -10.21 23.44
CA THR A 614 -6.04 -9.49 24.68
C THR A 614 -7.53 -9.43 25.01
N GLY A 615 -8.39 -10.12 24.24
CA GLY A 615 -9.80 -10.34 24.57
C GLY A 615 -10.79 -10.02 23.44
N GLY A 616 -10.34 -9.29 22.42
CA GLY A 616 -11.03 -9.01 21.17
C GLY A 616 -11.96 -7.79 21.19
N ASP A 617 -12.22 -7.14 22.33
CA ASP A 617 -13.25 -6.10 22.45
C ASP A 617 -13.02 -4.89 21.53
N LEU A 618 -11.78 -4.61 21.12
CA LEU A 618 -11.40 -3.51 20.23
C LEU A 618 -11.13 -3.95 18.77
N GLY A 619 -11.23 -5.24 18.49
CA GLY A 619 -11.02 -5.86 17.18
C GLY A 619 -12.32 -6.17 16.45
N VAL A 620 -12.54 -7.46 16.11
CA VAL A 620 -13.72 -7.92 15.35
C VAL A 620 -15.07 -7.42 15.91
N PRO A 621 -15.41 -7.61 17.21
CA PRO A 621 -16.61 -7.04 17.83
C PRO A 621 -16.76 -5.55 17.56
N TRP A 622 -15.70 -4.78 17.77
CA TRP A 622 -15.73 -3.32 17.64
C TRP A 622 -16.11 -2.89 16.23
N VAL A 623 -15.58 -3.58 15.24
CA VAL A 623 -15.84 -3.36 13.81
C VAL A 623 -17.26 -3.76 13.43
N LEU A 624 -17.69 -4.97 13.81
CA LEU A 624 -19.02 -5.50 13.46
C LEU A 624 -20.16 -4.74 14.14
N GLU A 625 -20.03 -4.43 15.44
CA GLU A 625 -21.06 -3.70 16.20
C GLU A 625 -21.28 -2.28 15.70
N ARG A 626 -20.26 -1.67 15.08
CA ARG A 626 -20.33 -0.34 14.47
C ARG A 626 -20.76 -0.38 13.00
N GLY A 627 -20.95 -1.57 12.43
CA GLY A 627 -21.30 -1.74 11.02
C GLY A 627 -20.23 -1.23 10.07
N LEU A 628 -18.95 -1.27 10.47
CA LEU A 628 -17.82 -0.81 9.64
C LEU A 628 -17.43 -1.85 8.59
N ALA A 629 -17.67 -3.13 8.86
CA ALA A 629 -17.66 -4.21 7.89
C ALA A 629 -18.93 -5.05 8.07
N THR A 630 -19.46 -5.53 6.95
CA THR A 630 -20.57 -6.49 6.87
C THR A 630 -20.19 -7.55 5.86
N GLY A 631 -20.73 -8.76 5.97
CA GLY A 631 -20.42 -9.84 5.02
C GLY A 631 -21.46 -10.95 5.07
N THR A 632 -21.58 -11.70 3.98
CA THR A 632 -22.41 -12.91 3.90
C THR A 632 -21.64 -14.17 4.33
N ALA A 633 -20.30 -14.09 4.39
CA ALA A 633 -19.44 -15.11 4.99
C ALA A 633 -18.08 -14.51 5.39
N ALA A 634 -17.32 -15.25 6.21
CA ALA A 634 -15.95 -14.91 6.55
C ALA A 634 -15.00 -16.12 6.58
N VAL A 635 -13.71 -15.85 6.37
CA VAL A 635 -12.61 -16.79 6.61
C VAL A 635 -11.58 -16.08 7.49
N ILE A 636 -11.19 -16.70 8.60
CA ILE A 636 -10.18 -16.17 9.51
C ILE A 636 -8.92 -17.03 9.39
N ALA A 637 -7.77 -16.38 9.32
CA ALA A 637 -6.47 -17.02 9.13
C ALA A 637 -5.85 -17.68 10.39
N GLU A 638 -6.71 -18.15 11.30
CA GLU A 638 -6.32 -18.80 12.55
C GLU A 638 -5.58 -20.13 12.31
N PRO A 639 -4.61 -20.49 13.18
CA PRO A 639 -3.95 -21.79 13.15
C PRO A 639 -4.90 -22.97 12.98
N SER A 640 -4.73 -23.74 11.92
CA SER A 640 -5.50 -24.96 11.69
C SER A 640 -4.65 -26.10 11.15
N SER A 641 -5.27 -27.26 10.98
CA SER A 641 -4.70 -28.31 10.14
C SER A 641 -4.51 -27.79 8.71
N PRO A 642 -3.41 -28.14 8.02
CA PRO A 642 -3.25 -27.76 6.62
C PRO A 642 -4.28 -28.45 5.71
N GLN A 643 -4.89 -29.56 6.12
CA GLN A 643 -5.90 -30.27 5.30
C GLN A 643 -7.35 -30.01 5.71
N HIS A 644 -7.61 -29.56 6.95
CA HIS A 644 -8.98 -29.56 7.49
C HIS A 644 -9.26 -28.23 8.18
N PRO A 645 -10.20 -27.42 7.67
CA PRO A 645 -10.55 -26.15 8.29
C PRO A 645 -11.38 -26.39 9.55
N THR A 646 -11.30 -25.46 10.49
CA THR A 646 -12.14 -25.49 11.68
C THR A 646 -13.48 -24.78 11.39
N ILE A 647 -14.58 -25.48 11.65
CA ILE A 647 -15.95 -25.00 11.38
C ILE A 647 -16.73 -24.67 12.66
N GLY A 648 -16.18 -24.99 13.82
CA GLY A 648 -16.78 -24.68 15.11
C GLY A 648 -15.79 -24.79 16.25
N GLN A 649 -16.14 -24.17 17.37
CA GLN A 649 -15.23 -24.03 18.51
C GLN A 649 -15.96 -24.21 19.84
N LYS A 650 -15.22 -24.69 20.85
CA LYS A 650 -15.73 -24.75 22.22
C LYS A 650 -15.91 -23.35 22.81
N GLY A 651 -16.83 -23.27 23.76
CA GLY A 651 -17.03 -22.09 24.58
C GLY A 651 -15.97 -21.96 25.67
N SER A 652 -15.99 -20.84 26.39
CA SER A 652 -15.09 -20.54 27.49
C SER A 652 -15.86 -20.05 28.70
N CYS A 653 -15.36 -20.34 29.89
CA CYS A 653 -15.91 -19.89 31.15
C CYS A 653 -14.78 -19.74 32.18
N TRP A 654 -14.13 -18.59 32.17
CA TRP A 654 -13.06 -18.29 33.11
C TRP A 654 -13.63 -17.65 34.37
N PHE A 655 -13.17 -18.12 35.52
CA PHE A 655 -13.63 -17.60 36.81
C PHE A 655 -12.57 -17.77 37.89
N GLU A 656 -12.64 -16.92 38.90
CA GLU A 656 -11.82 -17.02 40.10
C GLU A 656 -12.67 -17.18 41.36
N PHE A 657 -12.09 -17.82 42.37
CA PHE A 657 -12.64 -17.87 43.71
C PHE A 657 -11.56 -17.55 44.74
N THR A 658 -11.96 -16.95 45.84
CA THR A 658 -11.05 -16.59 46.94
C THR A 658 -11.53 -17.24 48.21
N VAL A 659 -10.65 -18.02 48.82
CA VAL A 659 -10.92 -18.65 50.11
C VAL A 659 -10.24 -17.85 51.21
N GLU A 660 -11.01 -17.50 52.23
CA GLU A 660 -10.53 -16.85 53.44
C GLU A 660 -10.30 -17.88 54.56
N GLY A 661 -9.30 -17.59 55.38
CA GLY A 661 -8.81 -18.36 56.50
C GLY A 661 -8.60 -17.48 57.73
N THR A 662 -8.06 -18.06 58.78
CA THR A 662 -7.72 -17.33 60.01
C THR A 662 -6.23 -17.47 60.27
N PRO A 663 -5.47 -16.36 60.38
CA PRO A 663 -4.04 -16.43 60.58
C PRO A 663 -3.67 -17.02 61.94
N GLY A 664 -2.50 -17.63 62.03
CA GLY A 664 -1.98 -18.26 63.24
C GLY A 664 -0.49 -18.53 63.09
N HIS A 665 0.19 -18.85 64.21
CA HIS A 665 1.59 -19.27 64.13
C HIS A 665 1.66 -20.65 63.45
N GLY A 666 2.46 -20.78 62.39
CA GLY A 666 2.47 -21.96 61.51
C GLY A 666 2.73 -23.28 62.25
N SER A 667 3.52 -23.26 63.34
CA SER A 667 3.80 -24.44 64.17
C SER A 667 2.60 -24.95 64.98
N LEU A 668 1.49 -24.22 65.02
CA LEU A 668 0.27 -24.58 65.75
C LEU A 668 -0.83 -25.15 64.83
N GLN A 669 -0.62 -25.18 63.52
CA GLN A 669 -1.50 -25.84 62.56
C GLN A 669 -1.43 -27.38 62.76
N PRO A 670 -2.54 -28.15 62.65
CA PRO A 670 -3.90 -27.77 62.25
C PRO A 670 -4.82 -27.31 63.40
N ILE A 671 -4.29 -27.03 64.60
CA ILE A 671 -5.09 -26.75 65.80
C ILE A 671 -5.47 -25.27 65.92
N VAL A 672 -4.58 -24.35 65.53
CA VAL A 672 -4.79 -22.90 65.59
C VAL A 672 -4.67 -22.29 64.21
N GLY A 673 -5.63 -21.43 63.87
CA GLY A 673 -5.75 -20.84 62.55
C GLY A 673 -6.45 -21.78 61.57
N ASP A 674 -6.96 -21.21 60.50
CA ASP A 674 -7.70 -21.91 59.46
C ASP A 674 -7.03 -21.64 58.12
N ASN A 675 -6.46 -22.68 57.50
CA ASN A 675 -5.53 -22.50 56.40
C ASN A 675 -6.25 -22.38 55.05
N ALA A 676 -6.25 -21.18 54.49
CA ALA A 676 -6.90 -20.86 53.22
C ALA A 676 -6.37 -21.68 52.03
N ILE A 677 -5.07 -22.01 52.01
CA ILE A 677 -4.47 -22.83 50.93
C ILE A 677 -5.01 -24.27 50.97
N VAL A 678 -5.11 -24.85 52.18
CA VAL A 678 -5.63 -26.22 52.34
C VAL A 678 -7.11 -26.30 51.96
N LYS A 679 -7.89 -25.26 52.27
CA LYS A 679 -9.28 -25.17 51.80
C LYS A 679 -9.35 -25.01 50.28
N ALA A 680 -8.56 -24.11 49.69
CA ALA A 680 -8.52 -23.92 48.25
C ALA A 680 -8.19 -25.22 47.50
N ALA A 681 -7.29 -26.06 48.04
CA ALA A 681 -6.98 -27.38 47.49
C ALA A 681 -8.21 -28.31 47.41
N LYS A 682 -9.09 -28.31 48.43
CA LYS A 682 -10.35 -29.06 48.40
C LYS A 682 -11.32 -28.54 47.33
N GLY A 683 -11.35 -27.21 47.16
CA GLY A 683 -12.16 -26.57 46.12
C GLY A 683 -11.69 -26.93 44.73
N ILE A 684 -10.38 -26.90 44.50
CA ILE A 684 -9.75 -27.34 43.26
C ILE A 684 -10.11 -28.80 42.94
N GLU A 685 -10.00 -29.70 43.91
CA GLU A 685 -10.38 -31.12 43.75
C GLU A 685 -11.87 -31.27 43.40
N ALA A 686 -12.75 -30.53 44.08
CA ALA A 686 -14.18 -30.56 43.79
C ALA A 686 -14.52 -30.05 42.38
N LEU A 687 -13.86 -28.98 41.92
CA LEU A 687 -14.09 -28.40 40.60
C LEU A 687 -13.72 -29.34 39.44
N GLN A 688 -12.86 -30.35 39.66
CA GLN A 688 -12.59 -31.38 38.65
C GLN A 688 -13.87 -32.13 38.23
N ARG A 689 -14.89 -32.19 39.10
CA ARG A 689 -16.19 -32.80 38.81
C ARG A 689 -17.09 -32.00 37.87
N LEU A 690 -16.63 -30.83 37.39
CA LEU A 690 -17.28 -30.17 36.24
C LEU A 690 -17.23 -31.06 35.00
N TRP A 691 -16.23 -31.94 34.89
CA TRP A 691 -16.14 -32.97 33.85
C TRP A 691 -17.39 -33.87 33.77
N ASP A 692 -18.10 -34.08 34.88
CA ASP A 692 -19.28 -34.95 34.95
C ASP A 692 -20.56 -34.32 34.35
N ILE A 693 -20.50 -33.04 33.92
CA ILE A 693 -21.63 -32.37 33.25
C ILE A 693 -21.90 -33.11 31.93
N LYS A 694 -23.13 -33.61 31.78
CA LYS A 694 -23.58 -34.28 30.56
C LYS A 694 -24.12 -33.26 29.56
N PRO A 695 -23.47 -33.06 28.40
CA PRO A 695 -23.96 -32.14 27.40
C PRO A 695 -25.23 -32.67 26.70
N ASP A 696 -26.13 -31.76 26.34
CA ASP A 696 -27.25 -32.04 25.42
C ASP A 696 -26.86 -31.63 24.00
N ILE A 697 -26.08 -32.49 23.33
CA ILE A 697 -25.44 -32.17 22.05
C ILE A 697 -26.49 -32.12 20.92
N PRO A 698 -26.56 -31.01 20.14
CA PRO A 698 -27.44 -30.91 18.97
C PRO A 698 -27.14 -31.97 17.92
N GLU A 699 -28.19 -32.54 17.29
CA GLU A 699 -28.05 -33.66 16.34
C GLU A 699 -27.09 -33.35 15.17
N GLU A 700 -27.18 -32.13 14.63
CA GLU A 700 -26.33 -31.66 13.52
C GLU A 700 -24.84 -31.53 13.85
N VAL A 701 -24.49 -31.48 15.15
CA VAL A 701 -23.09 -31.35 15.61
C VAL A 701 -22.51 -32.70 16.01
N LYS A 702 -23.34 -33.72 16.29
CA LYS A 702 -22.88 -35.06 16.71
C LYS A 702 -21.93 -35.70 15.71
N ASP A 703 -22.25 -35.61 14.43
CA ASP A 703 -21.39 -36.15 13.37
C ASP A 703 -20.06 -35.41 13.27
N ILE A 704 -20.06 -34.09 13.42
CA ILE A 704 -18.85 -33.26 13.39
C ILE A 704 -17.98 -33.55 14.62
N ILE A 705 -18.57 -33.75 15.81
CA ILE A 705 -17.85 -34.18 17.02
C ILE A 705 -17.20 -35.55 16.80
N ARG A 706 -17.94 -36.52 16.25
CA ARG A 706 -17.39 -37.84 15.94
C ARG A 706 -16.19 -37.74 14.99
N ILE A 707 -16.33 -36.98 13.90
CA ILE A 707 -15.26 -36.74 12.93
C ILE A 707 -14.06 -36.07 13.60
N SER A 708 -14.29 -35.08 14.46
CA SER A 708 -13.22 -34.36 15.16
C SER A 708 -12.50 -35.24 16.19
N GLN A 709 -13.23 -36.15 16.84
CA GLN A 709 -12.66 -37.14 17.74
C GLN A 709 -11.80 -38.16 17.00
N GLU A 710 -12.27 -38.65 15.85
CA GLU A 710 -11.51 -39.55 14.96
C GLU A 710 -10.24 -38.86 14.45
N TYR A 711 -10.37 -37.61 13.98
CA TYR A 711 -9.24 -36.79 13.55
C TYR A 711 -8.19 -36.59 14.66
N ALA A 712 -8.63 -36.27 15.88
CA ALA A 712 -7.74 -36.08 17.03
C ALA A 712 -7.00 -37.38 17.42
N LEU A 713 -7.68 -38.54 17.32
CA LEU A 713 -7.08 -39.85 17.59
C LEU A 713 -6.00 -40.24 16.58
N ASP A 714 -6.21 -39.92 15.30
CA ASP A 714 -5.33 -40.35 14.21
C ASP A 714 -4.08 -39.49 14.04
N ARG A 715 -4.14 -38.19 14.38
CA ARG A 715 -3.05 -37.23 14.09
C ARG A 715 -2.36 -36.63 15.30
N GLU A 716 -3.02 -36.55 16.46
CA GLU A 716 -2.36 -36.11 17.69
C GLU A 716 -1.97 -37.33 18.50
N GLN A 717 -0.67 -37.53 18.76
CA GLN A 717 -0.14 -38.66 19.54
C GLN A 717 -0.60 -38.67 21.03
N ALA A 718 -1.67 -37.94 21.38
CA ALA A 718 -2.05 -37.51 22.72
C ALA A 718 -3.27 -38.26 23.28
N GLY A 719 -3.31 -39.60 23.21
CA GLY A 719 -4.17 -40.44 24.06
C GLY A 719 -5.63 -39.98 24.24
N LEU A 720 -6.04 -39.66 25.48
CA LEU A 720 -7.42 -39.33 25.88
C LEU A 720 -7.92 -37.94 25.42
N ALA A 721 -7.13 -37.17 24.65
CA ALA A 721 -7.45 -35.79 24.28
C ALA A 721 -8.74 -35.66 23.43
N TYR A 722 -9.15 -36.69 22.69
CA TYR A 722 -10.42 -36.67 21.94
C TYR A 722 -11.67 -36.46 22.83
N GLN A 723 -11.58 -36.79 24.12
CA GLN A 723 -12.69 -36.65 25.08
C GLN A 723 -13.00 -35.18 25.42
N VAL A 724 -12.15 -34.23 24.98
CA VAL A 724 -12.38 -32.81 25.29
C VAL A 724 -13.56 -32.22 24.54
N PHE A 725 -13.99 -32.78 23.41
CA PHE A 725 -15.05 -32.19 22.57
C PHE A 725 -16.45 -32.26 23.19
N ASP A 726 -16.70 -33.27 24.03
CA ASP A 726 -17.98 -33.55 24.66
C ASP A 726 -17.95 -33.43 26.20
N HIS A 727 -16.88 -32.88 26.77
CA HIS A 727 -16.75 -32.68 28.21
C HIS A 727 -16.39 -31.24 28.57
N VAL A 728 -16.82 -30.79 29.75
CA VAL A 728 -16.29 -29.55 30.35
C VAL A 728 -14.89 -29.83 30.85
N THR A 729 -13.90 -29.11 30.33
CA THR A 729 -12.50 -29.25 30.76
C THR A 729 -12.17 -28.20 31.81
N VAL A 730 -11.33 -28.53 32.78
CA VAL A 730 -10.95 -27.61 33.86
C VAL A 730 -9.43 -27.56 33.98
N ASN A 731 -8.88 -26.36 33.80
CA ASN A 731 -7.48 -26.07 34.04
C ASN A 731 -7.34 -25.05 35.18
N ILE A 732 -6.48 -25.35 36.15
CA ILE A 732 -6.16 -24.42 37.24
C ILE A 732 -4.96 -23.58 36.80
N GLY A 733 -5.24 -22.39 36.27
CA GLY A 733 -4.23 -21.54 35.64
C GLY A 733 -3.33 -20.81 36.64
N SER A 734 -3.85 -20.41 37.79
CA SER A 734 -3.05 -19.75 38.82
C SER A 734 -3.57 -20.00 40.25
N ILE A 735 -2.65 -20.02 41.21
CA ILE A 735 -2.94 -20.08 42.65
C ILE A 735 -2.01 -19.13 43.40
N GLN A 736 -2.58 -18.26 44.22
CA GLN A 736 -1.84 -17.26 45.00
C GLN A 736 -2.39 -17.24 46.43
N GLY A 737 -1.58 -17.64 47.41
CA GLY A 737 -2.00 -17.68 48.80
C GLY A 737 -0.86 -17.74 49.82
N GLY A 738 -1.15 -17.25 51.02
CA GLY A 738 -0.19 -17.18 52.14
C GLY A 738 0.79 -16.00 52.04
N THR A 739 1.34 -15.61 53.20
CA THR A 739 2.23 -14.44 53.32
C THR A 739 3.67 -14.83 53.68
N LYS A 740 3.84 -15.76 54.62
CA LYS A 740 5.14 -16.32 55.04
C LYS A 740 4.98 -17.76 55.50
N VAL A 741 6.02 -18.58 55.35
CA VAL A 741 6.02 -20.02 55.70
C VAL A 741 5.66 -20.31 57.16
N ASN A 742 5.96 -19.40 58.09
CA ASN A 742 5.69 -19.55 59.51
C ASN A 742 4.34 -18.94 59.96
N VAL A 743 3.47 -18.56 59.02
CA VAL A 743 2.14 -18.02 59.27
C VAL A 743 1.11 -18.89 58.56
N VAL A 744 0.04 -19.28 59.26
CA VAL A 744 -1.10 -19.96 58.63
C VAL A 744 -1.73 -19.01 57.62
N ALA A 745 -1.86 -19.46 56.37
CA ALA A 745 -2.39 -18.64 55.28
C ALA A 745 -3.84 -18.23 55.56
N ASP A 746 -4.09 -16.93 55.58
CA ASP A 746 -5.38 -16.30 55.82
C ASP A 746 -6.15 -16.05 54.53
N ARG A 747 -5.50 -16.07 53.35
CA ARG A 747 -6.17 -15.91 52.06
C ARG A 747 -5.50 -16.71 50.95
N CYS A 748 -6.31 -17.23 50.02
CA CYS A 748 -5.86 -17.91 48.80
C CYS A 748 -6.84 -17.63 47.65
N THR A 749 -6.35 -17.12 46.52
CA THR A 749 -7.12 -16.89 45.30
C THR A 749 -6.69 -17.88 44.22
N VAL A 750 -7.67 -18.47 43.52
CA VAL A 750 -7.46 -19.47 42.47
C VAL A 750 -8.19 -19.03 41.21
N GLN A 751 -7.51 -19.06 40.07
CA GLN A 751 -8.07 -18.77 38.75
C GLN A 751 -8.21 -20.04 37.93
N VAL A 752 -9.36 -20.21 37.29
CA VAL A 752 -9.77 -21.43 36.58
C VAL A 752 -10.13 -21.09 35.14
N ASP A 753 -9.52 -21.78 34.19
CA ASP A 753 -9.93 -21.82 32.78
C ASP A 753 -10.81 -23.07 32.58
N SER A 754 -12.07 -22.86 32.24
CA SER A 754 -13.00 -23.92 31.90
C SER A 754 -13.48 -23.80 30.45
N ARG A 755 -13.38 -24.88 29.66
CA ARG A 755 -13.89 -24.90 28.27
C ARG A 755 -15.23 -25.62 28.19
N VAL A 756 -16.20 -24.98 27.56
CA VAL A 756 -17.60 -25.38 27.53
C VAL A 756 -17.87 -26.16 26.24
N PRO A 757 -18.33 -27.43 26.30
CA PRO A 757 -18.64 -28.22 25.12
C PRO A 757 -19.97 -27.80 24.48
N PHE A 758 -20.24 -28.33 23.29
CA PHE A 758 -21.51 -28.15 22.60
C PHE A 758 -22.66 -28.73 23.44
N GLY A 759 -23.78 -28.00 23.53
CA GLY A 759 -24.93 -28.45 24.32
C GLY A 759 -24.85 -28.16 25.83
N VAL A 760 -23.93 -27.31 26.27
CA VAL A 760 -23.83 -26.83 27.67
C VAL A 760 -23.82 -25.30 27.67
N ASP A 761 -24.63 -24.67 28.53
CA ASP A 761 -24.55 -23.23 28.77
C ASP A 761 -23.42 -22.94 29.78
N TYR A 762 -22.57 -21.95 29.51
CA TYR A 762 -21.48 -21.56 30.40
C TYR A 762 -21.99 -21.15 31.79
N ARG A 763 -23.24 -20.67 31.89
CA ARG A 763 -23.90 -20.32 33.16
C ARG A 763 -24.16 -21.55 34.02
N ASP A 764 -24.50 -22.68 33.41
CA ASP A 764 -24.67 -23.96 34.12
C ASP A 764 -23.33 -24.45 34.68
N VAL A 765 -22.22 -24.16 33.99
CA VAL A 765 -20.85 -24.43 34.49
C VAL A 765 -20.57 -23.60 35.74
N LEU A 766 -20.90 -22.30 35.75
CA LEU A 766 -20.74 -21.44 36.92
C LEU A 766 -21.62 -21.90 38.09
N ASP A 767 -22.88 -22.25 37.82
CA ASP A 767 -23.80 -22.74 38.86
C ASP A 767 -23.36 -24.08 39.44
N ARG A 768 -22.83 -24.98 38.61
CA ARG A 768 -22.26 -26.23 39.07
C ARG A 768 -20.98 -26.00 39.85
N ALA A 769 -20.11 -25.09 39.42
CA ALA A 769 -18.90 -24.71 40.14
C ALA A 769 -19.21 -24.16 41.54
N ARG A 770 -20.20 -23.27 41.65
CA ARG A 770 -20.70 -22.77 42.95
C ARG A 770 -21.16 -23.93 43.86
N SER A 771 -21.94 -24.84 43.30
CA SER A 771 -22.46 -26.00 44.02
C SER A 771 -21.35 -26.93 44.51
N LEU A 772 -20.35 -27.20 43.67
CA LEU A 772 -19.19 -28.05 44.00
C LEU A 772 -18.31 -27.43 45.10
N LEU A 773 -18.08 -26.12 45.05
CA LEU A 773 -17.35 -25.42 46.11
C LEU A 773 -18.12 -25.49 47.44
N LEU A 774 -19.44 -25.31 47.42
CA LEU A 774 -20.28 -25.43 48.61
C LEU A 774 -20.28 -26.86 49.17
N GLU A 775 -20.37 -27.90 48.31
CA GLU A 775 -20.22 -29.31 48.69
C GLU A 775 -18.87 -29.59 49.38
N ALA A 776 -17.81 -28.89 48.96
CA ALA A 776 -16.47 -28.96 49.56
C ALA A 776 -16.31 -28.13 50.86
N GLY A 777 -17.38 -27.45 51.31
CA GLY A 777 -17.37 -26.60 52.49
C GLY A 777 -16.72 -25.23 52.26
N ILE A 778 -16.72 -24.73 51.02
CA ILE A 778 -16.14 -23.45 50.63
C ILE A 778 -17.26 -22.49 50.25
N GLU A 779 -17.53 -21.52 51.13
CA GLU A 779 -18.41 -20.40 50.85
C GLU A 779 -17.57 -19.26 50.27
N SER A 780 -17.48 -19.21 48.93
CA SER A 780 -16.82 -18.13 48.19
C SER A 780 -17.72 -17.63 47.06
N GLU A 781 -17.65 -16.34 46.78
CA GLU A 781 -18.15 -15.78 45.53
C GLU A 781 -17.28 -16.27 44.36
N LEU A 782 -17.92 -16.70 43.28
CA LEU A 782 -17.26 -16.89 41.99
C LEU A 782 -17.28 -15.57 41.23
N LYS A 783 -16.10 -15.11 40.82
CA LYS A 783 -15.95 -13.90 40.00
C LYS A 783 -15.53 -14.32 38.59
N PRO A 784 -16.45 -14.27 37.62
CA PRO A 784 -16.12 -14.50 36.23
C PRO A 784 -15.18 -13.39 35.74
N PHE A 785 -14.21 -13.74 34.90
CA PHE A 785 -13.31 -12.80 34.23
C PHE A 785 -12.98 -13.33 32.84
N GLY A 786 -12.35 -12.52 31.98
CA GLY A 786 -12.06 -12.93 30.59
C GLY A 786 -13.30 -13.31 29.78
N PHE A 787 -13.09 -14.00 28.65
CA PHE A 787 -14.17 -14.40 27.76
C PHE A 787 -15.08 -15.48 28.37
N GLN A 788 -16.39 -15.24 28.28
CA GLN A 788 -17.45 -16.17 28.67
C GLN A 788 -18.41 -16.36 27.50
N GLY A 789 -18.58 -17.60 27.06
CA GLY A 789 -19.48 -17.90 25.97
C GLY A 789 -19.68 -19.39 25.75
N ASN A 790 -20.77 -19.71 25.06
CA ASN A 790 -21.10 -21.08 24.68
C ASN A 790 -20.31 -21.51 23.44
N ALA A 791 -20.20 -22.82 23.25
CA ALA A 791 -19.69 -23.37 22.00
C ALA A 791 -20.58 -22.93 20.82
N ASN A 792 -19.97 -22.66 19.67
CA ASN A 792 -20.68 -22.25 18.45
C ASN A 792 -20.04 -22.85 17.20
N TRP A 793 -20.81 -22.97 16.13
CA TRP A 793 -20.38 -23.57 14.87
C TRP A 793 -21.07 -22.89 13.69
N THR A 794 -20.49 -23.06 12.52
CA THR A 794 -21.11 -22.75 11.24
C THR A 794 -21.77 -24.03 10.71
N PRO A 795 -23.07 -24.02 10.39
CA PRO A 795 -23.74 -25.20 9.87
C PRO A 795 -23.08 -25.74 8.61
N ALA A 796 -22.96 -27.06 8.48
CA ALA A 796 -22.24 -27.70 7.36
C ALA A 796 -22.87 -27.45 5.98
N HIS A 797 -24.13 -27.00 5.93
CA HIS A 797 -24.83 -26.66 4.69
C HIS A 797 -24.58 -25.22 4.20
N GLU A 798 -23.88 -24.40 4.98
CA GLU A 798 -23.52 -23.04 4.56
C GLU A 798 -22.59 -23.07 3.35
N PRO A 799 -22.85 -22.29 2.28
CA PRO A 799 -22.05 -22.36 1.05
C PRO A 799 -20.55 -22.14 1.27
N ILE A 800 -20.16 -21.25 2.18
CA ILE A 800 -18.74 -21.02 2.46
C ILE A 800 -18.02 -22.26 2.99
N VAL A 801 -18.73 -23.16 3.69
CA VAL A 801 -18.16 -24.40 4.22
C VAL A 801 -17.77 -25.34 3.08
N SER A 802 -18.67 -25.60 2.14
CA SER A 802 -18.36 -26.47 1.00
C SER A 802 -17.30 -25.85 0.10
N GLN A 803 -17.38 -24.54 -0.18
CA GLN A 803 -16.44 -23.87 -1.08
C GLN A 803 -15.00 -23.85 -0.54
N LEU A 804 -14.83 -23.60 0.77
CA LEU A 804 -13.50 -23.64 1.40
C LEU A 804 -12.95 -25.07 1.44
N VAL A 805 -13.76 -26.06 1.84
CA VAL A 805 -13.36 -27.47 1.91
C VAL A 805 -12.95 -28.01 0.53
N GLU A 806 -13.72 -27.70 -0.51
CA GLU A 806 -13.37 -28.07 -1.88
C GLU A 806 -12.08 -27.37 -2.33
N SER A 807 -11.92 -26.08 -2.01
CA SER A 807 -10.69 -25.34 -2.35
C SER A 807 -9.45 -25.96 -1.70
N ILE A 808 -9.54 -26.35 -0.43
CA ILE A 808 -8.46 -27.06 0.26
C ILE A 808 -8.19 -28.40 -0.42
N SER A 809 -9.25 -29.14 -0.77
CA SER A 809 -9.09 -30.45 -1.40
C SER A 809 -8.40 -30.34 -2.77
N GLU A 810 -8.77 -29.33 -3.55
CA GLU A 810 -8.20 -29.07 -4.87
C GLU A 810 -6.75 -28.60 -4.80
N VAL A 811 -6.43 -27.69 -3.88
CA VAL A 811 -5.07 -27.14 -3.74
C VAL A 811 -4.12 -28.16 -3.11
N SER A 812 -4.56 -28.92 -2.11
CA SER A 812 -3.73 -29.92 -1.42
C SER A 812 -3.64 -31.25 -2.17
N GLY A 813 -4.65 -31.58 -3.00
CA GLY A 813 -4.77 -32.88 -3.65
C GLY A 813 -5.25 -34.01 -2.73
N GLU A 814 -5.65 -33.71 -1.50
CA GLU A 814 -6.17 -34.65 -0.51
C GLU A 814 -7.64 -34.30 -0.17
N GLU A 815 -8.42 -35.27 0.31
CA GLU A 815 -9.81 -35.00 0.72
C GLU A 815 -9.83 -34.18 2.02
N ALA A 816 -10.44 -32.99 1.97
CA ALA A 816 -10.66 -32.14 3.14
C ALA A 816 -12.08 -32.29 3.69
N TYR A 817 -12.24 -32.04 4.99
CA TYR A 817 -13.53 -31.94 5.67
C TYR A 817 -13.39 -31.02 6.89
N GLY A 818 -14.51 -30.46 7.37
CA GLY A 818 -14.52 -29.55 8.51
C GLY A 818 -14.38 -30.28 9.86
N VAL A 819 -13.59 -29.70 10.77
CA VAL A 819 -13.39 -30.20 12.15
C VAL A 819 -13.74 -29.15 13.20
N LEU A 820 -13.84 -29.56 14.47
CA LEU A 820 -14.03 -28.67 15.61
C LEU A 820 -12.70 -28.40 16.32
N GLN A 821 -12.60 -27.23 16.95
CA GLN A 821 -11.45 -26.84 17.76
C GLN A 821 -11.85 -26.69 19.23
N TRP A 822 -10.95 -27.07 20.15
CA TRP A 822 -11.15 -26.91 21.59
C TRP A 822 -10.83 -25.51 22.12
N ALA A 823 -10.06 -24.72 21.36
CA ALA A 823 -9.78 -23.32 21.64
C ALA A 823 -10.94 -22.43 21.16
N SER A 824 -10.86 -21.13 21.44
CA SER A 824 -11.84 -20.13 20.99
C SER A 824 -11.10 -19.04 20.23
N SER A 825 -11.64 -18.59 19.11
CA SER A 825 -11.12 -17.45 18.35
C SER A 825 -12.22 -16.45 18.00
N ASP A 826 -11.86 -15.37 17.30
CA ASP A 826 -12.78 -14.34 16.79
C ASP A 826 -13.87 -14.83 15.84
N ALA A 827 -13.80 -16.07 15.36
CA ALA A 827 -14.90 -16.69 14.63
C ALA A 827 -16.22 -16.68 15.41
N ARG A 828 -16.17 -16.66 16.75
CA ARG A 828 -17.37 -16.49 17.59
C ARG A 828 -18.15 -15.21 17.28
N HIS A 829 -17.45 -14.11 17.02
CA HIS A 829 -18.06 -12.80 16.89
C HIS A 829 -18.82 -12.68 15.57
N PHE A 830 -18.27 -13.22 14.49
CA PHE A 830 -18.97 -13.38 13.22
C PHE A 830 -20.23 -14.23 13.37
N ARG A 831 -20.14 -15.39 14.04
CA ARG A 831 -21.32 -16.27 14.27
C ARG A 831 -22.40 -15.58 15.10
N ASN A 832 -22.01 -14.79 16.11
CA ASN A 832 -22.95 -13.99 16.91
C ASN A 832 -23.66 -12.91 16.07
N HIS A 833 -23.02 -12.43 15.00
CA HIS A 833 -23.59 -11.52 14.01
C HIS A 833 -24.25 -12.23 12.82
N GLN A 834 -24.48 -13.55 12.93
CA GLN A 834 -25.09 -14.38 11.88
C GLN A 834 -24.28 -14.42 10.57
N ILE A 835 -22.96 -14.27 10.66
CA ILE A 835 -22.04 -14.41 9.53
C ILE A 835 -21.37 -15.80 9.62
N PRO A 836 -21.70 -16.73 8.69
CA PRO A 836 -21.02 -18.01 8.56
C PRO A 836 -19.50 -17.83 8.42
N VAL A 837 -18.72 -18.53 9.25
CA VAL A 837 -17.26 -18.35 9.29
C VAL A 837 -16.49 -19.63 9.55
N LEU A 838 -15.35 -19.76 8.87
CA LEU A 838 -14.39 -20.84 9.06
C LEU A 838 -13.02 -20.27 9.41
N GLN A 839 -12.24 -21.08 10.09
CA GLN A 839 -10.84 -20.80 10.38
C GLN A 839 -9.97 -21.72 9.53
N TYR A 840 -8.98 -21.14 8.86
CA TYR A 840 -8.00 -21.90 8.11
C TYR A 840 -6.70 -21.10 7.98
N GLY A 841 -5.62 -21.59 8.57
CA GLY A 841 -4.36 -20.85 8.65
C GLY A 841 -3.15 -21.75 8.91
N PRO A 842 -1.95 -21.29 8.53
CA PRO A 842 -0.72 -22.05 8.61
C PRO A 842 -0.19 -22.07 10.05
N ALA A 843 0.29 -23.23 10.51
CA ALA A 843 0.90 -23.30 11.83
C ALA A 843 1.89 -24.46 12.00
N GLU A 844 2.90 -24.22 12.84
CA GLU A 844 3.60 -25.26 13.58
C GLU A 844 2.99 -25.30 15.00
N LEU A 845 1.90 -26.07 15.16
CA LEU A 845 1.06 -26.09 16.36
C LEU A 845 1.85 -26.27 17.67
N SER A 846 2.96 -27.01 17.62
CA SER A 846 3.82 -27.26 18.78
C SER A 846 4.58 -26.02 19.31
N THR A 847 4.63 -24.94 18.52
CA THR A 847 5.42 -23.73 18.83
C THR A 847 4.57 -22.49 19.10
N ILE A 848 3.25 -22.55 18.92
CA ILE A 848 2.33 -21.44 19.18
C ILE A 848 2.50 -20.97 20.63
N HIS A 849 2.59 -19.64 20.80
CA HIS A 849 2.80 -18.95 22.09
C HIS A 849 4.07 -19.35 22.86
N ASN A 850 4.94 -20.19 22.28
CA ASN A 850 6.19 -20.62 22.89
C ASN A 850 7.39 -19.80 22.38
N PHE A 851 8.57 -20.01 22.97
CA PHE A 851 9.83 -19.57 22.38
C PHE A 851 10.04 -20.28 21.05
N ASN A 852 10.65 -19.59 20.09
CA ASN A 852 10.94 -20.09 18.75
C ASN A 852 9.70 -20.45 17.93
N GLU A 853 8.63 -19.67 18.10
CA GLU A 853 7.46 -19.76 17.23
C GLU A 853 7.84 -19.60 15.76
N LYS A 854 7.25 -20.45 14.92
CA LYS A 854 7.52 -20.51 13.49
C LYS A 854 6.30 -21.07 12.75
N ALA A 855 6.21 -20.84 11.44
CA ALA A 855 5.21 -21.48 10.59
C ALA A 855 5.86 -22.04 9.32
N PRO A 856 5.45 -23.23 8.83
CA PRO A 856 6.01 -23.77 7.59
C PRO A 856 5.62 -22.89 6.40
N VAL A 857 6.60 -22.43 5.61
CA VAL A 857 6.36 -21.54 4.46
C VAL A 857 5.45 -22.18 3.42
N TRP A 858 5.56 -23.51 3.24
CA TRP A 858 4.69 -24.24 2.31
C TRP A 858 3.21 -24.17 2.72
N GLN A 859 2.90 -24.12 4.02
CA GLN A 859 1.53 -23.96 4.49
C GLN A 859 1.03 -22.54 4.24
N ILE A 860 1.86 -21.51 4.43
CA ILE A 860 1.51 -20.12 4.11
C ILE A 860 1.13 -19.99 2.63
N ILE A 861 1.95 -20.57 1.74
CA ILE A 861 1.69 -20.58 0.29
C ILE A 861 0.40 -21.34 -0.04
N GLN A 862 0.19 -22.51 0.60
CA GLN A 862 -1.03 -23.29 0.40
C GLN A 862 -2.27 -22.49 0.83
N CYS A 863 -2.22 -21.87 2.01
CA CYS A 863 -3.30 -21.04 2.53
C CYS A 863 -3.62 -19.89 1.57
N ALA A 864 -2.61 -19.16 1.08
CA ALA A 864 -2.81 -18.08 0.11
C ALA A 864 -3.54 -18.56 -1.16
N LYS A 865 -3.16 -19.72 -1.70
CA LYS A 865 -3.83 -20.34 -2.86
C LYS A 865 -5.28 -20.73 -2.55
N VAL A 866 -5.51 -21.33 -1.38
CA VAL A 866 -6.85 -21.70 -0.92
C VAL A 866 -7.72 -20.45 -0.75
N TYR A 867 -7.21 -19.38 -0.15
CA TYR A 867 -7.94 -18.13 0.02
C TYR A 867 -8.35 -17.56 -1.34
N ALA A 868 -7.40 -17.43 -2.28
CA ALA A 868 -7.71 -16.95 -3.62
C ALA A 868 -8.80 -17.81 -4.30
N LEU A 869 -8.63 -19.14 -4.33
CA LEU A 869 -9.61 -20.05 -4.94
C LEU A 869 -10.97 -19.99 -4.24
N SER A 870 -11.00 -19.86 -2.92
CA SER A 870 -12.23 -19.77 -2.14
C SER A 870 -12.97 -18.46 -2.40
N ALA A 871 -12.25 -17.35 -2.60
CA ALA A 871 -12.85 -16.08 -3.01
C ALA A 871 -13.49 -16.21 -4.40
N LEU A 872 -12.78 -16.79 -5.37
CA LEU A 872 -13.31 -17.03 -6.72
C LEU A 872 -14.57 -17.90 -6.69
N LYS A 873 -14.52 -19.02 -5.97
CA LYS A 873 -15.63 -19.97 -5.83
C LYS A 873 -16.84 -19.39 -5.09
N TYR A 874 -16.59 -18.72 -3.97
CA TYR A 874 -17.67 -18.20 -3.15
C TYR A 874 -18.35 -17.01 -3.82
N LEU A 875 -17.57 -16.01 -4.26
CA LEU A 875 -18.10 -14.78 -4.85
C LEU A 875 -18.57 -14.97 -6.29
N GLY A 876 -17.97 -15.93 -7.01
CA GLY A 876 -18.16 -16.11 -8.44
C GLY A 876 -17.35 -15.09 -9.26
N VAL A 877 -17.16 -15.40 -10.54
CA VAL A 877 -16.44 -14.56 -11.51
C VAL A 877 -17.36 -14.27 -12.69
N GLU A 878 -17.36 -13.04 -13.19
CA GLU A 878 -18.17 -12.65 -14.35
C GLU A 878 -17.80 -13.52 -15.58
N GLY A 879 -18.80 -13.93 -16.34
CA GLY A 879 -18.60 -14.75 -17.55
C GLY A 879 -18.28 -16.24 -17.30
N MET A 880 -18.19 -16.69 -16.04
CA MET A 880 -18.03 -18.11 -15.68
C MET A 880 -19.29 -18.70 -15.05
N ASP A 881 -19.54 -19.98 -15.35
CA ASP A 881 -20.56 -20.77 -14.65
C ASP A 881 -20.23 -20.88 -13.15
N ASP A 882 -21.25 -21.11 -12.32
CA ASP A 882 -21.12 -21.18 -10.85
C ASP A 882 -20.19 -22.32 -10.34
N ASP A 883 -19.70 -23.20 -11.22
CA ASP A 883 -18.73 -24.27 -10.92
C ASP A 883 -17.29 -23.84 -11.22
N THR A 884 -16.73 -22.99 -10.37
CA THR A 884 -15.35 -22.47 -10.49
C THR A 884 -14.31 -23.42 -9.88
N SER A 885 -14.04 -24.57 -10.52
CA SER A 885 -12.96 -25.51 -10.11
C SER A 885 -11.62 -25.25 -10.80
N LEU A 886 -10.47 -25.62 -10.21
CA LEU A 886 -9.15 -25.54 -10.87
C LEU A 886 -9.13 -26.24 -12.24
N LYS A 887 -9.95 -27.28 -12.44
CA LYS A 887 -10.09 -27.97 -13.73
C LYS A 887 -10.85 -27.12 -14.75
N SER A 888 -11.91 -26.43 -14.33
CA SER A 888 -12.66 -25.50 -15.19
C SER A 888 -11.79 -24.28 -15.58
N LEU A 889 -11.02 -23.75 -14.62
CA LEU A 889 -10.10 -22.62 -14.83
C LEU A 889 -8.97 -22.94 -15.80
N ASN A 890 -8.48 -24.19 -15.80
CA ASN A 890 -7.41 -24.63 -16.71
C ASN A 890 -7.87 -24.86 -18.18
N GLY A 891 -9.18 -25.03 -18.41
CA GLY A 891 -9.75 -25.35 -19.71
C GLY A 891 -10.37 -24.17 -20.49
N ALA A 892 -10.41 -22.98 -19.91
CA ALA A 892 -11.05 -21.82 -20.50
C ALA A 892 -10.11 -21.10 -21.52
N SER A 893 -10.69 -20.66 -22.65
CA SER A 893 -9.94 -20.24 -23.86
C SER A 893 -10.08 -18.76 -24.22
N SER A 894 -10.68 -17.93 -23.36
CA SER A 894 -10.85 -16.48 -23.55
C SER A 894 -9.74 -15.67 -22.86
N GLU A 895 -9.65 -14.37 -23.16
CA GLU A 895 -8.68 -13.44 -22.53
C GLU A 895 -8.95 -13.25 -21.02
N GLU A 896 -10.24 -13.24 -20.63
CA GLU A 896 -10.69 -13.29 -19.23
C GLU A 896 -10.23 -14.57 -18.51
N ALA A 897 -10.19 -15.71 -19.22
CA ALA A 897 -9.67 -16.96 -18.68
C ALA A 897 -8.15 -16.95 -18.44
N ALA A 898 -7.39 -16.14 -19.18
CA ALA A 898 -5.95 -16.00 -18.98
C ALA A 898 -5.63 -15.24 -17.70
N THR A 899 -6.46 -14.25 -17.33
CA THR A 899 -6.35 -13.50 -16.07
C THR A 899 -6.70 -14.35 -14.86
N ILE A 900 -7.73 -15.21 -14.96
CA ILE A 900 -8.17 -16.08 -13.87
C ILE A 900 -7.23 -17.29 -13.70
N LYS A 901 -6.53 -17.70 -14.76
CA LYS A 901 -5.54 -18.78 -14.74
C LYS A 901 -4.16 -18.34 -14.23
N ARG A 902 -3.82 -17.06 -14.39
CA ARG A 902 -2.60 -16.44 -13.85
C ARG A 902 -2.72 -16.29 -12.33
#